data_AF-A0A0C9XQ60-F1
#
_entry.id   AF-A0A0C9XQ60-F1
#
_cell.length_a   1.000
_cell.length_b   1.000
_cell.length_c   1.000
_cell.angle_alpha   90.00
_cell.angle_beta   90.00
_cell.angle_gamma   90.00
#
_symmetry.space_group_name_H-M   'P 1'
#
loop_
_entity.id
_entity.type
_entity.pdbx_description
1 polymer ?
#
loop_
_entity_poly.entity_id
_entity_poly.type
_entity_poly.pdbx_seq_one_letter_code
_entity_poly.pdbx_strand_id
1 'polypeptide(L)'
;MCLPTNHPFLKPFSSLKKAITRPRSPLSQSTDITSKDLARPRSDLPILITPSSTIHAANIAMPVTDDKIEVPSKGVIGRLQQVLPTPTDFTSSHLPTSSPMAPVLVDLGSVEGPMQGAVDFVEQPSPILTDPPSYDLPTSLPIPSVLNAEVMPASHAGFLTKIQPDAVRKISAQNVNLAPNYGLLILSVDPNIQITLETIRDEQLVEKIYKWLAPPKESINYNAAHAILKCQPDACQWFLKGNTFSEWQKQPGFLWIKGKSGSGKTILSSAIIHNLLQRFNSATAYFFFDGRDSQKDFQLHNKLIRSLIWQFSLKCEGTVPKVLVDLYARCGNGHQEPTLDDLQNALQGILDGFSSTFIILDALDECTEREKILNWAETFILQKNINLGLHLIVTSRPEQEIKDKFKSYHHLDLVEESENHDLVAYVDYQLQNDSDLQKWDSETQEQIKLKLLEQADGMFRWVALQLNELKECRTKTDLKKQLADLPQGLGETYNRMLLGIKKKDHSYVKLFLQWLSFAVRPLRLMELAVTVAVDLSAENGPEYKSDNELQDINDVLKMCSSFIMESEAGVIKLSHFSVKEYLISQYIQSHNMKQIRDFSLSEQLSHSVIAQICLAYLLQFTTCKPLDINLDVSSPLAKYAAENWITHAHSGCKNKSLSSSVSALIMKLLTDDNGAFVNWVEIYNISRHHLNQQKHGVEIAKQRYYASLAGLVEASYALLEMRVDVNAQGGDYRNALQAASYGGHEAIVKVLIEKGANVNAKGGDYGNVLQA
;
A
#
# COMPACT_ATOMS: atom_id res chain seq x y z
N MET A 1 -1.66 12.30 42.66
CA MET A 1 -1.45 11.19 43.62
C MET A 1 -0.79 10.04 42.88
N CYS A 2 -0.11 9.13 43.57
CA CYS A 2 0.91 8.27 42.96
C CYS A 2 0.48 6.80 42.84
N LEU A 3 0.91 6.16 41.73
CA LEU A 3 1.20 4.72 41.60
C LEU A 3 -0.04 3.76 41.65
N PRO A 4 0.04 2.49 41.15
CA PRO A 4 1.25 1.67 40.94
C PRO A 4 1.69 1.42 39.49
N THR A 5 3.01 1.32 39.33
CA THR A 5 3.71 0.70 38.21
C THR A 5 3.70 -0.83 38.32
N ASN A 6 3.32 -1.54 37.25
CA ASN A 6 3.78 -2.90 36.95
C ASN A 6 3.38 -3.31 35.53
N HIS A 7 4.31 -3.21 34.56
CA HIS A 7 4.15 -3.82 33.24
C HIS A 7 5.53 -4.16 32.64
N PRO A 8 5.81 -5.42 32.21
CA PRO A 8 7.18 -5.90 32.03
C PRO A 8 7.80 -5.63 30.63
N PHE A 9 7.47 -4.50 29.98
CA PHE A 9 7.91 -4.21 28.61
C PHE A 9 8.40 -2.76 28.40
N LEU A 10 9.39 -2.34 29.21
CA LEU A 10 10.24 -1.18 28.90
C LEU A 10 11.71 -1.47 29.29
N LYS A 11 12.61 -1.46 28.30
CA LYS A 11 14.07 -1.36 28.49
C LYS A 11 14.64 -0.32 27.51
N PRO A 12 15.36 0.71 27.98
CA PRO A 12 16.04 1.65 27.09
C PRO A 12 17.22 1.02 26.35
N PHE A 13 17.55 1.56 25.17
CA PHE A 13 18.75 1.18 24.41
C PHE A 13 20.02 1.73 25.07
N SER A 14 20.77 0.90 25.80
CA SER A 14 22.09 1.30 26.33
C SER A 14 23.04 0.12 26.62
N SER A 15 23.36 -0.73 25.62
CA SER A 15 24.41 -1.77 25.74
C SER A 15 24.90 -2.31 24.38
N LEU A 16 25.77 -1.58 23.66
CA LEU A 16 26.51 -2.14 22.50
C LEU A 16 27.84 -1.42 22.13
N LYS A 17 28.59 -0.89 23.13
CA LYS A 17 29.96 -0.37 22.94
C LYS A 17 30.89 -0.87 24.08
N LYS A 18 31.60 -2.00 23.88
CA LYS A 18 32.94 -2.40 24.45
C LYS A 18 33.11 -3.93 24.61
N ALA A 19 33.96 -4.55 23.77
CA ALA A 19 34.79 -5.73 24.10
C ALA A 19 35.77 -6.07 22.96
N ILE A 20 36.95 -5.44 22.91
CA ILE A 20 38.07 -5.90 22.06
C ILE A 20 39.34 -5.93 22.91
N THR A 21 39.68 -7.11 23.43
CA THR A 21 41.01 -7.45 23.99
C THR A 21 41.28 -8.95 23.83
N ARG A 22 42.23 -9.29 22.94
CA ARG A 22 42.95 -10.58 22.97
C ARG A 22 43.98 -10.52 24.11
N PRO A 23 44.36 -11.63 24.79
CA PRO A 23 45.39 -12.50 24.21
C PRO A 23 45.35 -14.01 24.56
N ARG A 24 45.91 -14.80 23.61
CA ARG A 24 46.63 -16.09 23.76
C ARG A 24 45.91 -17.35 24.29
N SER A 25 46.12 -18.44 23.54
CA SER A 25 45.93 -19.85 23.92
C SER A 25 47.23 -20.40 24.58
N PRO A 26 47.31 -21.67 25.07
CA PRO A 26 47.40 -22.86 24.19
C PRO A 26 46.81 -24.20 24.72
N LEU A 27 46.79 -25.24 23.86
CA LEU A 27 46.71 -26.69 24.17
C LEU A 27 45.38 -27.24 24.78
N SER A 28 44.98 -28.53 24.62
CA SER A 28 45.57 -29.70 23.94
C SER A 28 44.54 -30.78 23.53
N GLN A 29 44.84 -31.52 22.45
CA GLN A 29 44.64 -32.99 22.24
C GLN A 29 43.23 -33.67 22.25
N SER A 30 42.89 -34.28 21.10
CA SER A 30 42.50 -35.70 20.83
C SER A 30 41.71 -36.52 21.88
N THR A 31 40.78 -37.42 21.53
CA THR A 31 40.89 -38.51 20.52
C THR A 31 39.55 -38.98 19.92
N ASP A 32 39.63 -39.72 18.81
CA ASP A 32 38.55 -40.55 18.22
C ASP A 32 38.08 -41.73 19.13
N ILE A 33 36.93 -42.36 18.80
CA ILE A 33 36.80 -43.79 18.44
C ILE A 33 35.33 -44.30 18.45
N THR A 34 34.97 -44.97 17.34
CA THR A 34 33.97 -46.05 17.02
C THR A 34 33.20 -46.77 18.16
N SER A 35 32.12 -47.57 18.00
CA SER A 35 31.06 -47.84 16.98
C SER A 35 30.18 -49.04 17.46
N LYS A 36 29.12 -49.43 16.72
CA LYS A 36 28.39 -50.74 16.81
C LYS A 36 27.54 -51.00 18.07
N ASP A 37 26.54 -51.90 18.11
CA ASP A 37 25.70 -52.61 17.10
C ASP A 37 24.41 -53.16 17.79
N LEU A 38 23.55 -53.87 17.03
CA LEU A 38 22.53 -54.89 17.43
C LEU A 38 21.03 -54.51 17.58
N ALA A 39 20.30 -54.87 16.51
CA ALA A 39 19.15 -55.81 16.49
C ALA A 39 17.71 -55.42 16.93
N ARG A 40 16.76 -55.80 16.06
CA ARG A 40 15.30 -56.00 16.28
C ARG A 40 15.04 -57.52 16.54
N PRO A 41 13.82 -58.13 16.37
CA PRO A 41 12.43 -57.62 16.28
C PRO A 41 11.40 -58.41 17.13
N ARG A 42 10.11 -58.04 17.06
CA ARG A 42 8.97 -59.00 16.99
C ARG A 42 7.68 -58.36 16.45
N SER A 43 6.74 -59.22 16.05
CA SER A 43 5.44 -58.93 15.42
C SER A 43 4.30 -59.68 16.18
N ASP A 44 2.99 -59.74 15.83
CA ASP A 44 2.25 -59.44 14.58
C ASP A 44 0.69 -59.41 14.77
N LEU A 45 -0.05 -59.04 13.70
CA LEU A 45 -1.46 -59.35 13.36
C LEU A 45 -2.70 -58.71 14.11
N PRO A 46 -3.95 -58.73 13.51
CA PRO A 46 -5.06 -57.79 13.80
C PRO A 46 -6.48 -58.43 14.01
N ILE A 47 -7.55 -57.61 14.03
CA ILE A 47 -8.98 -58.02 13.97
C ILE A 47 -9.82 -57.10 13.03
N LEU A 48 -10.77 -57.68 12.27
CA LEU A 48 -11.84 -57.01 11.48
C LEU A 48 -13.14 -56.83 12.30
N ILE A 49 -14.06 -55.94 11.89
CA ILE A 49 -15.54 -56.12 11.93
C ILE A 49 -16.28 -54.99 11.16
N THR A 50 -17.51 -55.27 10.68
CA THR A 50 -18.47 -54.39 9.94
C THR A 50 -19.77 -54.19 10.78
N PRO A 51 -20.94 -53.65 10.32
CA PRO A 51 -21.33 -52.90 9.10
C PRO A 51 -21.79 -51.44 9.46
N SER A 52 -22.95 -50.80 9.20
CA SER A 52 -24.23 -51.16 8.53
C SER A 52 -25.15 -49.96 8.15
N SER A 53 -26.09 -50.23 7.23
CA SER A 53 -27.47 -49.72 7.08
C SER A 53 -27.84 -48.21 7.19
N THR A 54 -28.21 -47.64 6.02
CA THR A 54 -29.56 -47.13 5.64
C THR A 54 -30.36 -46.20 6.57
N ILE A 55 -30.83 -45.05 6.04
CA ILE A 55 -32.20 -44.51 6.25
C ILE A 55 -32.60 -43.51 5.13
N HIS A 56 -33.90 -43.21 5.03
CA HIS A 56 -34.63 -42.59 3.92
C HIS A 56 -34.18 -41.20 3.41
N ALA A 57 -34.45 -40.97 2.12
CA ALA A 57 -34.75 -39.65 1.56
C ALA A 57 -36.25 -39.29 1.69
N ALA A 58 -36.57 -38.01 1.77
CA ALA A 58 -37.93 -37.47 1.67
C ALA A 58 -37.91 -36.12 0.92
N ASN A 59 -38.92 -35.86 0.09
CA ASN A 59 -38.96 -34.72 -0.83
C ASN A 59 -39.71 -33.52 -0.23
N ILE A 60 -39.26 -32.30 -0.55
CA ILE A 60 -40.14 -31.18 -0.92
C ILE A 60 -39.57 -30.58 -2.21
N ALA A 61 -40.45 -30.14 -3.11
CA ALA A 61 -40.10 -29.61 -4.43
C ALA A 61 -40.94 -28.35 -4.74
N MET A 62 -40.78 -27.84 -5.97
CA MET A 62 -41.49 -26.72 -6.60
C MET A 62 -41.00 -25.29 -6.24
N PRO A 63 -41.17 -24.31 -7.15
CA PRO A 63 -41.23 -24.43 -8.62
C PRO A 63 -40.23 -23.50 -9.34
N VAL A 64 -40.01 -23.76 -10.64
CA VAL A 64 -39.52 -22.75 -11.56
C VAL A 64 -40.69 -21.85 -11.96
N THR A 65 -40.50 -20.54 -11.87
CA THR A 65 -41.35 -19.54 -12.54
C THR A 65 -40.50 -18.81 -13.58
N ASP A 66 -40.82 -18.98 -14.86
CA ASP A 66 -40.30 -18.11 -15.91
C ASP A 66 -40.82 -16.69 -15.68
N ASP A 67 -39.92 -15.74 -15.46
CA ASP A 67 -40.21 -14.32 -15.65
C ASP A 67 -39.11 -13.69 -16.51
N LYS A 68 -39.53 -13.06 -17.60
CA LYS A 68 -38.62 -12.43 -18.56
C LYS A 68 -38.28 -11.02 -18.08
N ILE A 69 -37.01 -10.77 -17.78
CA ILE A 69 -36.48 -9.41 -17.67
C ILE A 69 -35.41 -9.22 -18.75
N GLU A 70 -35.75 -8.43 -19.77
CA GLU A 70 -34.81 -8.01 -20.80
C GLU A 70 -33.89 -6.90 -20.24
N VAL A 71 -32.58 -7.11 -20.28
CA VAL A 71 -31.57 -6.07 -20.00
C VAL A 71 -30.53 -6.07 -21.13
N PRO A 72 -30.26 -4.94 -21.81
CA PRO A 72 -29.51 -4.93 -23.06
C PRO A 72 -27.99 -4.82 -22.88
N SER A 73 -27.27 -5.95 -22.89
CA SER A 73 -25.80 -6.00 -22.93
C SER A 73 -25.26 -6.22 -24.36
N LYS A 74 -25.09 -5.13 -25.12
CA LYS A 74 -24.38 -5.17 -26.42
C LYS A 74 -22.86 -5.30 -26.21
N GLY A 75 -22.36 -6.53 -26.25
CA GLY A 75 -20.93 -6.85 -26.21
C GLY A 75 -20.72 -8.32 -25.81
N VAL A 76 -19.66 -8.96 -26.31
CA VAL A 76 -19.33 -10.38 -26.09
C VAL A 76 -20.28 -11.40 -26.76
N ILE A 77 -21.57 -11.47 -26.38
CA ILE A 77 -22.50 -12.57 -26.76
C ILE A 77 -22.51 -12.83 -28.28
N GLY A 78 -22.53 -11.76 -29.10
CA GLY A 78 -22.64 -11.85 -30.56
C GLY A 78 -21.43 -12.45 -31.30
N ARG A 79 -20.33 -12.83 -30.63
CA ARG A 79 -19.16 -13.46 -31.27
C ARG A 79 -19.04 -14.97 -31.05
N LEU A 80 -19.58 -15.51 -29.95
CA LEU A 80 -19.49 -16.95 -29.67
C LEU A 80 -20.38 -17.80 -30.60
N GLN A 81 -21.43 -17.23 -31.17
CA GLN A 81 -22.33 -17.93 -32.10
C GLN A 81 -21.78 -18.10 -33.54
N GLN A 82 -20.60 -17.55 -33.86
CA GLN A 82 -20.06 -17.58 -35.24
C GLN A 82 -19.08 -18.74 -35.51
N VAL A 83 -18.82 -19.63 -34.54
CA VAL A 83 -17.78 -20.69 -34.65
C VAL A 83 -18.39 -22.10 -34.54
N LEU A 84 -19.43 -22.37 -35.34
CA LEU A 84 -20.03 -23.71 -35.49
C LEU A 84 -20.38 -23.99 -36.96
N PRO A 85 -19.69 -24.92 -37.65
CA PRO A 85 -20.08 -25.37 -38.99
C PRO A 85 -21.16 -26.46 -38.90
N THR A 86 -22.30 -26.24 -39.55
CA THR A 86 -23.32 -27.28 -39.78
C THR A 86 -23.12 -27.96 -41.15
N PRO A 87 -23.25 -29.30 -41.26
CA PRO A 87 -22.96 -30.03 -42.50
C PRO A 87 -24.18 -30.21 -43.42
N THR A 88 -24.02 -29.99 -44.73
CA THR A 88 -24.85 -30.58 -45.81
C THR A 88 -24.17 -30.49 -47.19
N ASP A 89 -23.55 -31.59 -47.61
CA ASP A 89 -23.70 -32.29 -48.89
C ASP A 89 -23.85 -31.59 -50.27
N PHE A 90 -22.93 -32.01 -51.17
CA PHE A 90 -23.10 -32.32 -52.61
C PHE A 90 -23.69 -31.29 -53.61
N THR A 91 -22.85 -30.73 -54.50
CA THR A 91 -22.62 -31.25 -55.89
C THR A 91 -21.66 -30.36 -56.73
N SER A 92 -21.02 -30.96 -57.76
CA SER A 92 -20.46 -30.42 -59.03
C SER A 92 -20.23 -28.90 -59.26
N SER A 93 -19.20 -28.39 -59.97
CA SER A 93 -18.07 -29.02 -60.72
C SER A 93 -17.14 -27.94 -61.36
N HIS A 94 -16.01 -28.37 -61.96
CA HIS A 94 -15.10 -27.67 -62.89
C HIS A 94 -13.97 -26.73 -62.37
N LEU A 95 -12.74 -27.18 -62.65
CA LEU A 95 -11.47 -26.47 -62.91
C LEU A 95 -11.24 -26.43 -64.45
N PRO A 96 -10.18 -25.82 -65.06
CA PRO A 96 -8.91 -25.27 -64.50
C PRO A 96 -8.45 -23.90 -65.10
N THR A 97 -7.16 -23.56 -64.89
CA THR A 97 -6.29 -22.54 -65.58
C THR A 97 -6.45 -21.05 -65.21
N SER A 98 -5.40 -20.20 -65.20
CA SER A 98 -3.92 -20.42 -65.17
C SER A 98 -3.10 -19.16 -64.82
N SER A 99 -1.90 -19.33 -64.26
CA SER A 99 -0.81 -18.34 -64.09
C SER A 99 -0.02 -18.10 -65.41
N PRO A 100 1.12 -17.35 -65.48
CA PRO A 100 1.83 -16.51 -64.48
C PRO A 100 2.37 -15.13 -64.98
N MET A 101 3.00 -14.32 -64.10
CA MET A 101 4.37 -13.71 -64.24
C MET A 101 4.61 -12.42 -63.41
N ALA A 102 5.86 -12.27 -62.94
CA ALA A 102 6.56 -11.04 -62.48
C ALA A 102 7.83 -10.86 -63.38
N PRO A 103 8.90 -10.02 -63.15
CA PRO A 103 9.34 -9.17 -62.01
C PRO A 103 9.07 -7.65 -62.29
N VAL A 104 9.80 -6.56 -61.92
CA VAL A 104 11.17 -6.17 -61.45
C VAL A 104 11.00 -4.94 -60.50
N LEU A 105 11.70 -4.67 -59.36
CA LEU A 105 13.10 -4.70 -58.84
C LEU A 105 13.87 -3.34 -58.98
N VAL A 106 14.72 -3.01 -57.98
CA VAL A 106 15.77 -1.92 -57.86
C VAL A 106 15.36 -0.42 -57.90
N ASP A 107 15.99 0.53 -57.16
CA ASP A 107 16.92 0.42 -55.99
C ASP A 107 17.06 1.70 -55.09
N LEU A 108 17.68 1.50 -53.92
CA LEU A 108 18.54 2.34 -53.02
C LEU A 108 18.59 3.91 -53.02
N GLY A 109 18.72 4.45 -51.79
CA GLY A 109 19.53 5.65 -51.43
C GLY A 109 18.76 6.93 -51.07
N SER A 110 18.78 7.60 -49.89
CA SER A 110 19.61 7.69 -48.66
C SER A 110 20.40 9.02 -48.51
N VAL A 111 20.61 9.47 -47.25
CA VAL A 111 21.58 10.49 -46.74
C VAL A 111 21.11 11.95 -46.52
N GLU A 112 21.06 12.32 -45.22
CA GLU A 112 21.41 13.59 -44.51
C GLU A 112 21.07 15.02 -45.02
N GLY A 113 20.92 15.96 -44.05
CA GLY A 113 21.30 17.39 -44.23
C GLY A 113 20.36 18.43 -43.60
N PRO A 114 20.78 19.21 -42.58
CA PRO A 114 19.96 20.27 -41.96
C PRO A 114 20.33 21.70 -42.41
N MET A 115 19.45 22.67 -42.16
CA MET A 115 19.76 24.10 -42.17
C MET A 115 18.94 24.88 -41.13
N GLN A 116 19.48 26.03 -40.71
CA GLN A 116 18.92 26.92 -39.69
C GLN A 116 18.99 28.36 -40.22
N GLY A 117 18.06 29.24 -39.85
CA GLY A 117 18.05 30.64 -40.32
C GLY A 117 17.16 31.52 -39.45
N ALA A 118 17.60 32.77 -39.24
CA ALA A 118 16.93 33.79 -38.43
C ALA A 118 17.12 35.17 -39.09
N VAL A 119 16.43 36.20 -38.57
CA VAL A 119 16.86 37.60 -38.34
C VAL A 119 15.63 38.50 -38.13
N ASP A 120 15.79 39.49 -37.25
CA ASP A 120 14.78 40.42 -36.74
C ASP A 120 14.45 41.60 -37.69
N PHE A 121 13.43 42.40 -37.34
CA PHE A 121 13.54 43.87 -37.31
C PHE A 121 12.46 44.49 -36.38
N VAL A 122 12.52 45.81 -36.14
CA VAL A 122 12.00 46.51 -34.94
C VAL A 122 11.21 47.77 -35.31
N GLU A 123 10.21 48.18 -34.51
CA GLU A 123 9.95 49.57 -34.00
C GLU A 123 8.51 49.82 -33.45
N GLN A 124 8.37 50.85 -32.59
CA GLN A 124 7.15 51.45 -32.00
C GLN A 124 7.11 52.97 -32.42
N PRO A 125 6.28 53.94 -31.90
CA PRO A 125 5.25 53.92 -30.83
C PRO A 125 3.97 54.82 -30.98
N SER A 126 2.95 54.60 -30.12
CA SER A 126 2.09 55.58 -29.38
C SER A 126 1.29 56.72 -30.11
N PRO A 127 0.40 57.50 -29.42
CA PRO A 127 -0.64 57.19 -28.40
C PRO A 127 -2.01 57.90 -28.68
N ILE A 128 -3.01 57.77 -27.77
CA ILE A 128 -4.05 58.77 -27.33
C ILE A 128 -5.02 58.04 -26.35
N LEU A 129 -5.29 58.38 -25.07
CA LEU A 129 -5.73 59.59 -24.32
C LEU A 129 -7.27 59.76 -24.22
N THR A 130 -7.90 59.41 -23.08
CA THR A 130 -8.89 60.22 -22.29
C THR A 130 -9.49 59.50 -21.07
N ASP A 131 -9.75 60.27 -20.00
CA ASP A 131 -10.50 60.03 -18.75
C ASP A 131 -10.88 61.44 -18.19
N PRO A 132 -11.79 61.63 -17.21
CA PRO A 132 -12.93 60.84 -16.72
C PRO A 132 -14.25 61.68 -16.84
N PRO A 133 -15.29 61.52 -15.97
CA PRO A 133 -15.35 62.43 -14.81
C PRO A 133 -15.95 61.84 -13.50
N SER A 134 -15.75 62.56 -12.39
CA SER A 134 -16.26 62.29 -11.03
C SER A 134 -17.43 63.22 -10.64
N TYR A 135 -18.35 62.79 -9.75
CA TYR A 135 -19.13 63.73 -8.91
C TYR A 135 -19.66 63.12 -7.58
N ASP A 136 -19.22 63.72 -6.47
CA ASP A 136 -19.84 64.01 -5.16
C ASP A 136 -20.70 63.03 -4.31
N LEU A 137 -20.41 63.11 -3.01
CA LEU A 137 -21.24 62.72 -1.84
C LEU A 137 -22.27 63.83 -1.50
N PRO A 138 -23.38 63.51 -0.81
CA PRO A 138 -23.52 64.09 0.54
C PRO A 138 -24.19 63.19 1.60
N THR A 139 -24.03 63.64 2.85
CA THR A 139 -24.51 63.07 4.12
C THR A 139 -26.04 63.10 4.34
N SER A 140 -26.58 62.15 5.12
CA SER A 140 -27.42 62.46 6.31
C SER A 140 -27.75 61.23 7.19
N LEU A 141 -28.15 61.52 8.44
CA LEU A 141 -28.50 60.63 9.57
C LEU A 141 -30.05 60.51 9.70
N PRO A 142 -30.66 59.57 10.48
CA PRO A 142 -30.39 59.40 11.92
C PRO A 142 -30.57 58.01 12.59
N ILE A 143 -30.20 58.01 13.87
CA ILE A 143 -30.30 56.96 14.90
C ILE A 143 -31.73 56.97 15.50
N PRO A 144 -32.20 55.87 16.12
CA PRO A 144 -32.71 56.01 17.50
C PRO A 144 -32.11 54.99 18.49
N SER A 145 -31.83 55.45 19.71
CA SER A 145 -31.06 54.72 20.73
C SER A 145 -31.67 54.84 22.13
N VAL A 146 -31.94 53.71 22.78
CA VAL A 146 -32.28 53.58 24.22
C VAL A 146 -31.67 52.23 24.66
N LEU A 147 -30.57 52.14 25.42
CA LEU A 147 -30.22 52.59 26.79
C LEU A 147 -30.64 51.60 27.91
N ASN A 148 -29.63 51.24 28.72
CA ASN A 148 -29.68 50.81 30.13
C ASN A 148 -30.23 49.39 30.46
N ALA A 149 -29.78 48.67 31.51
CA ALA A 149 -28.78 49.00 32.54
C ALA A 149 -28.02 47.76 33.12
N GLU A 150 -26.77 47.99 33.51
CA GLU A 150 -26.10 47.63 34.79
C GLU A 150 -26.03 46.20 35.42
N VAL A 151 -24.79 45.75 35.63
CA VAL A 151 -24.15 45.33 36.92
C VAL A 151 -24.70 44.11 37.73
N MET A 152 -23.91 43.01 37.74
CA MET A 152 -23.21 42.31 38.86
C MET A 152 -23.76 42.36 40.33
N PRO A 153 -23.33 41.47 41.28
CA PRO A 153 -22.51 40.23 41.21
C PRO A 153 -23.05 39.04 42.08
N ALA A 154 -22.19 38.00 42.29
CA ALA A 154 -22.09 37.18 43.53
C ALA A 154 -23.19 36.12 43.85
N SER A 155 -22.96 35.02 44.60
CA SER A 155 -21.72 34.32 45.07
C SER A 155 -22.07 32.95 45.74
N HIS A 156 -21.05 32.18 46.15
CA HIS A 156 -21.08 30.93 46.96
C HIS A 156 -21.69 29.69 46.26
N ALA A 157 -21.11 28.48 46.20
CA ALA A 157 -20.14 27.70 47.02
C ALA A 157 -20.77 26.87 48.16
N GLY A 158 -20.43 25.57 48.26
CA GLY A 158 -20.71 24.76 49.47
C GLY A 158 -21.23 23.33 49.27
N PHE A 159 -20.31 22.40 48.97
CA PHE A 159 -20.26 21.04 49.52
C PHE A 159 -21.29 20.64 50.62
N LEU A 160 -22.06 19.56 50.43
CA LEU A 160 -21.72 18.22 50.98
C LEU A 160 -22.72 17.11 50.60
N THR A 161 -22.26 15.86 50.74
CA THR A 161 -23.05 14.62 50.59
C THR A 161 -23.44 14.02 51.94
N LYS A 162 -24.54 13.25 52.01
CA LYS A 162 -24.57 11.85 52.55
C LYS A 162 -25.96 11.21 52.71
N ILE A 163 -25.93 9.87 52.73
CA ILE A 163 -26.88 8.89 53.33
C ILE A 163 -28.19 8.57 52.56
N GLN A 164 -28.13 7.40 51.91
CA GLN A 164 -29.21 6.42 51.68
C GLN A 164 -29.32 5.47 52.91
N PRO A 165 -30.29 4.54 52.96
CA PRO A 165 -31.64 4.50 52.35
C PRO A 165 -32.74 4.13 53.37
N ASP A 166 -34.04 4.18 52.99
CA ASP A 166 -34.93 3.04 53.34
C ASP A 166 -36.22 2.87 52.51
N ALA A 167 -36.44 1.61 52.16
CA ALA A 167 -37.64 0.85 51.80
C ALA A 167 -39.04 1.49 51.47
N VAL A 168 -39.50 1.18 50.23
CA VAL A 168 -40.74 0.39 49.90
C VAL A 168 -42.07 1.08 49.47
N ARG A 169 -42.63 0.54 48.36
CA ARG A 169 -43.97 0.75 47.71
C ARG A 169 -44.15 2.10 46.96
N LYS A 170 -44.64 2.15 45.71
CA LYS A 170 -45.01 1.15 44.66
C LYS A 170 -44.60 1.75 43.29
N ILE A 171 -44.19 0.98 42.29
CA ILE A 171 -45.04 0.35 41.24
C ILE A 171 -44.27 -0.86 40.62
N SER A 172 -44.98 -1.83 40.03
CA SER A 172 -44.45 -3.01 39.31
C SER A 172 -43.69 -2.62 38.03
N ALA A 173 -42.51 -3.17 37.68
CA ALA A 173 -42.13 -4.59 37.46
C ALA A 173 -42.82 -5.19 36.22
N GLN A 174 -42.17 -5.90 35.29
CA GLN A 174 -40.89 -6.66 35.27
C GLN A 174 -40.06 -6.29 34.00
N ASN A 175 -38.72 -6.15 34.00
CA ASN A 175 -37.60 -7.11 34.16
C ASN A 175 -37.41 -8.05 32.93
N VAL A 176 -36.21 -8.47 32.49
CA VAL A 176 -34.91 -8.68 33.17
C VAL A 176 -33.70 -8.26 32.30
N ASN A 177 -32.64 -7.71 32.91
CA ASN A 177 -31.29 -7.60 32.33
C ASN A 177 -30.39 -8.77 32.76
N LEU A 178 -29.45 -9.20 31.91
CA LEU A 178 -28.23 -9.90 32.32
C LEU A 178 -27.02 -9.31 31.59
N ALA A 179 -26.00 -8.90 32.36
CA ALA A 179 -24.74 -8.35 31.88
C ALA A 179 -23.57 -9.34 32.12
N PRO A 180 -22.36 -9.00 31.66
CA PRO A 180 -21.35 -8.64 32.66
C PRO A 180 -20.74 -7.26 32.44
N ASN A 181 -20.28 -6.63 33.53
CA ASN A 181 -19.70 -5.29 33.51
C ASN A 181 -18.31 -5.25 32.86
N TYR A 182 -18.16 -4.40 31.84
CA TYR A 182 -16.96 -3.60 31.64
C TYR A 182 -17.36 -2.12 31.63
N GLY A 183 -16.46 -1.23 32.05
CA GLY A 183 -16.79 0.16 32.38
C GLY A 183 -17.32 0.96 31.19
N LEU A 184 -18.65 1.16 31.14
CA LEU A 184 -19.31 1.89 30.06
C LEU A 184 -19.05 3.40 30.22
N LEU A 185 -17.99 3.88 29.56
CA LEU A 185 -17.89 5.29 29.21
C LEU A 185 -19.02 5.60 28.22
N ILE A 186 -20.12 6.14 28.73
CA ILE A 186 -21.13 6.80 27.91
C ILE A 186 -20.47 8.06 27.37
N LEU A 187 -19.84 7.93 26.20
CA LEU A 187 -19.50 9.07 25.37
C LEU A 187 -20.83 9.70 24.96
N SER A 188 -21.04 10.94 25.36
CA SER A 188 -22.11 11.77 24.84
C SER A 188 -21.58 12.58 23.66
N VAL A 189 -22.27 12.53 22.52
CA VAL A 189 -22.03 13.42 21.38
C VAL A 189 -21.97 14.89 21.84
N ASP A 190 -21.12 15.69 21.19
CA ASP A 190 -21.10 17.14 21.42
C ASP A 190 -22.39 17.74 20.80
N PRO A 191 -23.19 18.53 21.55
CA PRO A 191 -24.43 19.12 21.04
C PRO A 191 -24.26 19.99 19.77
N ASN A 192 -23.02 20.34 19.38
CA ASN A 192 -22.71 21.07 18.16
C ASN A 192 -22.57 20.18 16.90
N ILE A 193 -22.32 18.87 17.03
CA ILE A 193 -22.32 17.95 15.88
C ILE A 193 -23.64 17.19 15.85
N GLN A 194 -24.54 17.65 14.98
CA GLN A 194 -25.77 16.94 14.66
C GLN A 194 -25.45 15.86 13.62
N ILE A 195 -25.59 14.60 14.03
CA ILE A 195 -25.57 13.45 13.12
C ILE A 195 -27.02 13.15 12.72
N THR A 196 -27.34 13.25 11.44
CA THR A 196 -28.69 13.01 10.89
C THR A 196 -28.80 11.68 10.12
N LEU A 197 -27.72 10.90 10.08
CA LEU A 197 -27.69 9.59 9.42
C LEU A 197 -28.67 8.58 10.04
N GLU A 198 -29.42 7.88 9.20
CA GLU A 198 -30.02 6.60 9.59
C GLU A 198 -28.90 5.57 9.82
N THR A 199 -28.96 4.84 10.93
CA THR A 199 -27.94 3.85 11.31
C THR A 199 -28.54 2.52 11.75
N ILE A 200 -27.75 1.45 11.66
CA ILE A 200 -28.13 0.08 12.00
C ILE A 200 -27.18 -0.48 13.06
N ARG A 201 -27.74 -1.09 14.11
CA ARG A 201 -26.99 -1.67 15.23
C ARG A 201 -26.96 -3.20 15.15
N ASP A 202 -25.94 -3.74 14.48
CA ASP A 202 -25.63 -5.18 14.45
C ASP A 202 -24.10 -5.36 14.42
N GLU A 203 -23.53 -5.89 15.50
CA GLU A 203 -22.09 -6.07 15.67
C GLU A 203 -21.49 -7.11 14.68
N GLN A 204 -22.27 -8.11 14.25
CA GLN A 204 -21.83 -9.07 13.24
C GLN A 204 -21.85 -8.45 11.84
N LEU A 205 -22.79 -7.55 11.57
CA LEU A 205 -22.83 -6.77 10.33
C LEU A 205 -21.68 -5.77 10.26
N VAL A 206 -21.34 -5.09 11.37
CA VAL A 206 -20.15 -4.23 11.49
C VAL A 206 -18.89 -5.01 11.09
N GLU A 207 -18.69 -6.22 11.63
CA GLU A 207 -17.49 -7.03 11.33
C GLU A 207 -17.45 -7.51 9.87
N LYS A 208 -18.59 -7.91 9.30
CA LYS A 208 -18.71 -8.32 7.88
C LYS A 208 -18.41 -7.14 6.95
N ILE A 209 -19.00 -5.98 7.21
CA ILE A 209 -18.78 -4.76 6.41
C ILE A 209 -17.33 -4.30 6.52
N TYR A 210 -16.70 -4.34 7.70
CA TYR A 210 -15.27 -4.02 7.84
C TYR A 210 -14.38 -4.94 6.98
N LYS A 211 -14.62 -6.25 7.03
CA LYS A 211 -13.86 -7.25 6.25
C LYS A 211 -14.02 -7.08 4.74
N TRP A 212 -15.22 -6.74 4.27
CA TRP A 212 -15.52 -6.50 2.85
C TRP A 212 -15.01 -5.14 2.36
N LEU A 213 -15.23 -4.07 3.13
CA LEU A 213 -14.78 -2.72 2.76
C LEU A 213 -13.24 -2.66 2.68
N ALA A 214 -12.56 -3.46 3.51
CA ALA A 214 -11.10 -3.61 3.54
C ALA A 214 -10.32 -2.27 3.53
N PRO A 215 -10.66 -1.31 4.43
CA PRO A 215 -9.91 -0.07 4.56
C PRO A 215 -8.49 -0.32 5.08
N PRO A 216 -7.52 0.56 4.81
CA PRO A 216 -6.20 0.52 5.44
C PRO A 216 -6.24 0.78 6.96
N LYS A 217 -5.06 0.93 7.57
CA LYS A 217 -4.88 1.22 9.00
C LYS A 217 -4.02 2.46 9.20
N GLU A 218 -4.64 3.62 9.01
CA GLU A 218 -4.02 4.96 8.98
C GLU A 218 -3.42 5.35 10.33
N SER A 219 -3.96 4.78 11.41
CA SER A 219 -3.43 4.92 12.76
C SER A 219 -1.95 4.51 12.87
N ILE A 220 -1.44 3.62 12.00
CA ILE A 220 -0.02 3.26 11.95
C ILE A 220 0.83 4.49 11.56
N ASN A 221 0.47 5.17 10.47
CA ASN A 221 1.20 6.34 9.99
C ASN A 221 0.99 7.57 10.88
N TYR A 222 -0.23 7.78 11.39
CA TYR A 222 -0.51 8.82 12.38
C TYR A 222 0.31 8.61 13.66
N ASN A 223 0.32 7.40 14.23
CA ASN A 223 1.06 7.12 15.48
C ASN A 223 2.57 7.30 15.29
N ALA A 224 3.13 6.85 14.17
CA ALA A 224 4.56 7.03 13.88
C ALA A 224 4.95 8.52 13.78
N ALA A 225 4.15 9.34 13.09
CA ALA A 225 4.36 10.79 13.02
C ALA A 225 4.15 11.47 14.38
N HIS A 226 3.14 11.03 15.14
CA HIS A 226 2.78 11.59 16.44
C HIS A 226 3.81 11.23 17.52
N ALA A 227 4.47 10.07 17.42
CA ALA A 227 5.59 9.69 18.28
C ALA A 227 6.80 10.63 18.11
N ILE A 228 7.10 11.05 16.87
CA ILE A 228 8.13 12.06 16.58
C ILE A 228 7.71 13.42 17.16
N LEU A 229 6.46 13.85 16.95
CA LEU A 229 5.93 15.10 17.49
C LEU A 229 6.00 15.17 19.03
N LYS A 230 5.78 14.05 19.73
CA LYS A 230 5.92 13.98 21.21
C LYS A 230 7.33 14.28 21.71
N CYS A 231 8.36 14.05 20.90
CA CYS A 231 9.74 14.40 21.23
C CYS A 231 10.03 15.90 21.00
N GLN A 232 9.15 16.64 20.34
CA GLN A 232 9.32 18.06 19.99
C GLN A 232 8.00 18.83 20.19
N PRO A 233 7.54 19.03 21.45
CA PRO A 233 6.21 19.58 21.74
C PRO A 233 5.97 21.00 21.23
N ASP A 234 7.04 21.77 21.03
CA ASP A 234 6.99 23.15 20.51
C ASP A 234 7.00 23.24 18.97
N ALA A 235 7.17 22.12 18.26
CA ALA A 235 7.12 22.10 16.80
C ALA A 235 5.70 22.40 16.28
N CYS A 236 5.61 23.04 15.12
CA CYS A 236 4.37 23.40 14.43
C CYS A 236 3.43 24.33 15.21
N GLN A 237 3.86 24.86 16.36
CA GLN A 237 3.07 25.78 17.20
C GLN A 237 2.79 27.12 16.50
N TRP A 238 3.67 27.56 15.60
CA TRP A 238 3.47 28.74 14.75
C TRP A 238 2.20 28.62 13.89
N PHE A 239 1.96 27.45 13.29
CA PHE A 239 0.76 27.17 12.51
C PHE A 239 -0.46 26.95 13.41
N LEU A 240 -0.34 26.12 14.46
CA LEU A 240 -1.47 25.79 15.35
C LEU A 240 -2.01 26.99 16.15
N LYS A 241 -1.20 28.04 16.33
CA LYS A 241 -1.61 29.32 16.95
C LYS A 241 -1.81 30.44 15.92
N GLY A 242 -1.52 30.19 14.64
CA GLY A 242 -1.57 31.17 13.56
C GLY A 242 -2.99 31.47 13.05
N ASN A 243 -3.14 32.63 12.41
CA ASN A 243 -4.43 33.08 11.87
C ASN A 243 -4.97 32.11 10.82
N THR A 244 -4.13 31.62 9.90
CA THR A 244 -4.48 30.69 8.81
C THR A 244 -5.24 29.45 9.29
N PHE A 245 -4.77 28.83 10.38
CA PHE A 245 -5.44 27.68 10.99
C PHE A 245 -6.67 28.10 11.80
N SER A 246 -6.57 29.21 12.54
CA SER A 246 -7.68 29.79 13.32
C SER A 246 -8.87 30.23 12.45
N GLU A 247 -8.64 30.59 11.20
CA GLU A 247 -9.67 30.95 10.20
C GLU A 247 -10.23 29.71 9.52
N TRP A 248 -9.38 28.79 9.05
CA TRP A 248 -9.80 27.51 8.49
C TRP A 248 -10.62 26.68 9.49
N GLN A 249 -10.36 26.77 10.80
CA GLN A 249 -11.18 26.13 11.84
C GLN A 249 -12.56 26.79 12.04
N LYS A 250 -12.77 28.03 11.60
CA LYS A 250 -14.05 28.77 11.76
C LYS A 250 -14.92 28.74 10.49
N GLN A 251 -14.31 28.54 9.32
CA GLN A 251 -14.99 28.61 8.03
C GLN A 251 -14.70 27.34 7.21
N PRO A 252 -15.72 26.56 6.83
CA PRO A 252 -15.59 25.44 5.90
C PRO A 252 -14.89 25.85 4.61
N GLY A 253 -13.99 25.01 4.11
CA GLY A 253 -13.14 25.35 2.99
C GLY A 253 -11.90 24.48 2.84
N PHE A 254 -11.09 24.86 1.85
CA PHE A 254 -9.90 24.13 1.42
C PHE A 254 -8.62 24.93 1.76
N LEU A 255 -7.59 24.22 2.23
CA LEU A 255 -6.25 24.76 2.44
C LEU A 255 -5.21 23.77 1.92
N TRP A 256 -4.40 24.22 0.95
CA TRP A 256 -3.27 23.45 0.41
C TRP A 256 -1.95 23.85 1.06
N ILE A 257 -1.31 22.92 1.77
CA ILE A 257 -0.02 23.12 2.41
C ILE A 257 1.08 22.52 1.51
N LYS A 258 1.75 23.37 0.75
CA LYS A 258 2.83 22.98 -0.18
C LYS A 258 4.19 22.97 0.55
N GLY A 259 5.08 22.04 0.20
CA GLY A 259 6.42 22.00 0.78
C GLY A 259 7.31 20.89 0.19
N LYS A 260 8.63 21.05 0.26
CA LYS A 260 9.64 20.17 -0.36
C LYS A 260 9.64 18.75 0.24
N SER A 261 10.41 17.83 -0.36
CA SER A 261 10.53 16.46 0.17
C SER A 261 11.24 16.49 1.53
N GLY A 262 10.68 15.84 2.54
CA GLY A 262 11.23 15.87 3.91
C GLY A 262 11.15 17.23 4.61
N SER A 263 10.26 18.15 4.21
CA SER A 263 10.11 19.49 4.82
C SER A 263 9.19 19.54 6.05
N GLY A 264 8.86 18.41 6.67
CA GLY A 264 8.04 18.35 7.90
C GLY A 264 6.51 18.23 7.71
N LYS A 265 5.98 18.22 6.48
CA LYS A 265 4.52 18.15 6.19
C LYS A 265 3.75 17.13 7.06
N THR A 266 4.24 15.90 7.12
CA THR A 266 3.65 14.79 7.89
C THR A 266 3.61 15.03 9.41
N ILE A 267 4.57 15.78 9.95
CA ILE A 267 4.60 16.16 11.36
C ILE A 267 3.55 17.25 11.62
N LEU A 268 3.42 18.24 10.72
CA LEU A 268 2.36 19.25 10.80
C LEU A 268 0.96 18.61 10.67
N SER A 269 0.76 17.69 9.72
CA SER A 269 -0.49 16.93 9.60
C SER A 269 -0.83 16.16 10.88
N SER A 270 0.16 15.49 11.49
CA SER A 270 -0.01 14.82 12.78
C SER A 270 -0.38 15.82 13.90
N ALA A 271 0.23 17.01 13.92
CA ALA A 271 -0.05 18.05 14.90
C ALA A 271 -1.47 18.64 14.74
N ILE A 272 -1.92 18.86 13.50
CA ILE A 272 -3.28 19.29 13.16
C ILE A 272 -4.30 18.22 13.60
N ILE A 273 -4.09 16.96 13.21
CA ILE A 273 -4.96 15.84 13.57
C ILE A 273 -5.00 15.69 15.10
N HIS A 274 -3.87 15.81 15.79
CA HIS A 274 -3.83 15.75 17.24
C HIS A 274 -4.62 16.89 17.91
N ASN A 275 -4.52 18.12 17.40
CA ASN A 275 -5.30 19.26 17.88
C ASN A 275 -6.81 19.04 17.71
N LEU A 276 -7.22 18.53 16.53
CA LEU A 276 -8.61 18.25 16.21
C LEU A 276 -9.17 17.05 17.00
N LEU A 277 -8.37 16.02 17.28
CA LEU A 277 -8.77 14.87 18.10
C LEU A 277 -8.80 15.17 19.61
N GLN A 278 -8.01 16.13 20.10
CA GLN A 278 -8.14 16.63 21.48
C GLN A 278 -9.41 17.48 21.68
N ARG A 279 -9.92 18.12 20.62
CA ARG A 279 -11.27 18.69 20.64
C ARG A 279 -12.28 17.54 20.53
N PHE A 280 -12.92 17.24 21.66
CA PHE A 280 -13.88 16.16 21.79
C PHE A 280 -14.90 16.17 20.63
N ASN A 281 -15.20 14.97 20.13
CA ASN A 281 -16.28 14.69 19.18
C ASN A 281 -16.22 15.42 17.83
N SER A 282 -15.06 15.94 17.41
CA SER A 282 -14.87 16.38 16.02
C SER A 282 -15.09 15.21 15.04
N ALA A 283 -15.88 15.45 13.99
CA ALA A 283 -16.02 14.52 12.86
C ALA A 283 -14.79 14.62 11.95
N THR A 284 -13.62 14.31 12.52
CA THR A 284 -12.34 14.28 11.83
C THR A 284 -12.00 12.89 11.33
N ALA A 285 -11.62 12.80 10.06
CA ALA A 285 -10.98 11.68 9.40
C ALA A 285 -9.66 12.14 8.74
N TYR A 286 -8.72 11.22 8.54
CA TYR A 286 -7.42 11.55 7.98
C TYR A 286 -6.82 10.41 7.16
N PHE A 287 -5.98 10.73 6.18
CA PHE A 287 -5.24 9.74 5.41
C PHE A 287 -3.80 10.19 5.19
N PHE A 288 -2.87 9.26 5.39
CA PHE A 288 -1.45 9.47 5.12
C PHE A 288 -1.08 8.62 3.91
N PHE A 289 -0.79 9.27 2.79
CA PHE A 289 -0.15 8.57 1.67
C PHE A 289 1.27 8.15 2.08
N ASP A 290 1.71 6.98 1.63
CA ASP A 290 3.00 6.39 2.04
C ASP A 290 3.65 5.60 0.91
N GLY A 291 4.59 6.24 0.23
CA GLY A 291 5.47 5.66 -0.80
C GLY A 291 6.69 4.90 -0.26
N ARG A 292 6.95 4.93 1.05
CA ARG A 292 8.08 4.20 1.69
C ARG A 292 7.88 2.69 1.67
N ASP A 293 6.63 2.26 1.54
CA ASP A 293 6.25 0.87 1.40
C ASP A 293 6.19 0.44 -0.06
N SER A 294 6.39 -0.86 -0.22
CA SER A 294 6.11 -1.62 -1.42
C SER A 294 4.60 -1.72 -1.71
N GLN A 295 3.77 -1.85 -0.66
CA GLN A 295 2.32 -1.99 -0.76
C GLN A 295 1.64 -0.70 -1.23
N LYS A 296 0.75 -0.82 -2.23
CA LYS A 296 0.06 0.31 -2.85
C LYS A 296 -1.21 0.78 -2.09
N ASP A 297 -1.61 0.17 -0.98
CA ASP A 297 -2.81 0.56 -0.21
C ASP A 297 -2.81 2.03 0.25
N PHE A 298 -1.66 2.55 0.68
CA PHE A 298 -1.48 3.97 1.02
C PHE A 298 -1.06 4.83 -0.18
N GLN A 299 -1.34 4.37 -1.40
CA GLN A 299 -0.97 5.02 -2.67
C GLN A 299 -2.13 5.02 -3.69
N LEU A 300 -3.33 4.54 -3.31
CA LEU A 300 -4.48 4.34 -4.21
C LEU A 300 -5.70 5.18 -3.77
N HIS A 301 -6.43 5.71 -4.74
CA HIS A 301 -7.60 6.57 -4.51
C HIS A 301 -8.76 5.78 -3.90
N ASN A 302 -9.06 4.57 -4.38
CA ASN A 302 -10.15 3.76 -3.82
C ASN A 302 -9.93 3.39 -2.34
N LYS A 303 -8.68 3.28 -1.90
CA LYS A 303 -8.31 2.98 -0.51
C LYS A 303 -8.45 4.20 0.41
N LEU A 304 -8.18 5.41 -0.10
CA LEU A 304 -8.57 6.65 0.57
C LEU A 304 -10.10 6.69 0.82
N ILE A 305 -10.92 6.43 -0.20
CA ILE A 305 -12.39 6.53 -0.04
C ILE A 305 -12.91 5.49 0.96
N ARG A 306 -12.44 4.22 0.86
CA ARG A 306 -12.75 3.15 1.84
C ARG A 306 -12.37 3.55 3.27
N SER A 307 -11.21 4.19 3.43
CA SER A 307 -10.72 4.71 4.71
C SER A 307 -11.62 5.78 5.30
N LEU A 308 -11.97 6.81 4.52
CA LEU A 308 -12.82 7.91 4.97
C LEU A 308 -14.21 7.40 5.37
N ILE A 309 -14.84 6.56 4.53
CA ILE A 309 -16.11 5.87 4.84
C ILE A 309 -16.04 5.22 6.22
N TRP A 310 -14.99 4.45 6.50
CA TRP A 310 -14.84 3.75 7.76
C TRP A 310 -14.63 4.69 8.95
N GLN A 311 -13.75 5.70 8.80
CA GLN A 311 -13.46 6.66 9.87
C GLN A 311 -14.68 7.53 10.25
N PHE A 312 -15.52 7.91 9.28
CA PHE A 312 -16.79 8.58 9.55
C PHE A 312 -17.85 7.61 10.12
N SER A 313 -17.91 6.36 9.64
CA SER A 313 -18.81 5.34 10.21
C SER A 313 -18.51 5.07 11.69
N LEU A 314 -17.22 5.07 12.09
CA LEU A 314 -16.81 4.92 13.50
C LEU A 314 -17.28 6.05 14.42
N LYS A 315 -17.72 7.21 13.89
CA LYS A 315 -18.32 8.30 14.68
C LYS A 315 -19.77 7.98 15.10
N CYS A 316 -20.41 6.98 14.49
CA CYS A 316 -21.81 6.61 14.74
C CYS A 316 -22.00 5.68 15.96
N GLU A 317 -21.21 5.88 17.03
CA GLU A 317 -21.36 5.22 18.34
C GLU A 317 -21.57 3.68 18.33
N GLY A 318 -20.88 2.96 17.44
CA GLY A 318 -20.99 1.50 17.31
C GLY A 318 -22.16 1.01 16.45
N THR A 319 -22.78 1.90 15.68
CA THR A 319 -23.74 1.59 14.62
C THR A 319 -23.13 1.86 13.24
N VAL A 320 -23.67 1.22 12.19
CA VAL A 320 -23.22 1.45 10.80
C VAL A 320 -24.19 2.40 10.10
N PRO A 321 -23.72 3.42 9.34
CA PRO A 321 -24.58 4.19 8.45
C PRO A 321 -25.34 3.30 7.47
N LYS A 322 -26.66 3.48 7.38
CA LYS A 322 -27.53 2.68 6.52
C LYS A 322 -27.09 2.72 5.05
N VAL A 323 -26.60 3.86 4.57
CA VAL A 323 -26.02 4.05 3.23
C VAL A 323 -24.94 2.99 2.90
N LEU A 324 -24.12 2.62 3.89
CA LEU A 324 -23.07 1.61 3.73
C LEU A 324 -23.62 0.18 3.79
N VAL A 325 -24.67 -0.06 4.59
CA VAL A 325 -25.39 -1.35 4.62
C VAL A 325 -26.14 -1.60 3.31
N ASP A 326 -26.80 -0.58 2.77
CA ASP A 326 -27.49 -0.63 1.48
C ASP A 326 -26.50 -0.89 0.34
N LEU A 327 -25.30 -0.29 0.38
CA LEU A 327 -24.23 -0.61 -0.59
C LEU A 327 -23.72 -2.06 -0.43
N TYR A 328 -23.44 -2.50 0.81
CA TYR A 328 -23.03 -3.88 1.08
C TYR A 328 -24.04 -4.91 0.55
N ALA A 329 -25.35 -4.64 0.73
CA ALA A 329 -26.43 -5.45 0.19
C ALA A 329 -26.48 -5.42 -1.35
N ARG A 330 -26.33 -4.25 -1.99
CA ARG A 330 -26.22 -4.13 -3.46
C ARG A 330 -25.04 -4.93 -4.02
N CYS A 331 -23.89 -4.94 -3.34
CA CYS A 331 -22.72 -5.76 -3.66
C CYS A 331 -22.89 -7.25 -3.26
N GLY A 332 -24.13 -7.75 -3.24
CA GLY A 332 -24.47 -9.15 -2.98
C GLY A 332 -24.21 -9.61 -1.53
N ASN A 333 -24.23 -8.71 -0.54
CA ASN A 333 -23.71 -8.94 0.82
C ASN A 333 -22.19 -9.23 0.82
N GLY A 334 -21.45 -8.48 0.01
CA GLY A 334 -19.99 -8.54 -0.06
C GLY A 334 -19.41 -9.68 -0.90
N HIS A 335 -20.19 -10.27 -1.82
CA HIS A 335 -19.67 -11.17 -2.86
C HIS A 335 -19.05 -10.41 -4.04
N GLN A 336 -19.26 -9.09 -4.12
CA GLN A 336 -18.69 -8.21 -5.13
C GLN A 336 -17.96 -7.03 -4.47
N GLU A 337 -16.91 -6.53 -5.12
CA GLU A 337 -16.23 -5.29 -4.73
C GLU A 337 -17.04 -4.09 -5.26
N PRO A 338 -17.25 -3.02 -4.46
CA PRO A 338 -17.91 -1.80 -4.93
C PRO A 338 -17.01 -1.02 -5.88
N THR A 339 -17.61 -0.33 -6.86
CA THR A 339 -16.87 0.56 -7.78
C THR A 339 -16.32 1.79 -7.04
N LEU A 340 -15.42 2.55 -7.69
CA LEU A 340 -14.98 3.83 -7.14
C LEU A 340 -16.15 4.81 -6.98
N ASP A 341 -17.08 4.80 -7.93
CA ASP A 341 -18.24 5.69 -7.94
C ASP A 341 -19.24 5.30 -6.84
N ASP A 342 -19.47 3.99 -6.62
CA ASP A 342 -20.24 3.49 -5.47
C ASP A 342 -19.67 3.98 -4.13
N LEU A 343 -18.35 3.89 -3.98
CA LEU A 343 -17.63 4.33 -2.78
C LEU A 343 -17.72 5.85 -2.61
N GLN A 344 -17.57 6.63 -3.68
CA GLN A 344 -17.68 8.09 -3.62
C GLN A 344 -19.11 8.54 -3.27
N ASN A 345 -20.13 7.91 -3.87
CA ASN A 345 -21.54 8.17 -3.53
C ASN A 345 -21.86 7.77 -2.07
N ALA A 346 -21.32 6.65 -1.59
CA ALA A 346 -21.49 6.24 -0.19
C ALA A 346 -20.77 7.16 0.79
N LEU A 347 -19.58 7.67 0.44
CA LEU A 347 -18.88 8.68 1.24
C LEU A 347 -19.67 9.99 1.29
N GLN A 348 -20.17 10.49 0.15
CA GLN A 348 -20.98 11.71 0.10
C GLN A 348 -22.23 11.58 0.98
N GLY A 349 -23.02 10.51 0.81
CA GLY A 349 -24.21 10.27 1.64
C GLY A 349 -23.93 9.99 3.13
N ILE A 350 -22.67 9.75 3.51
CA ILE A 350 -22.23 9.75 4.92
C ILE A 350 -21.86 11.17 5.37
N LEU A 351 -21.14 11.94 4.56
CA LEU A 351 -20.75 13.33 4.86
C LEU A 351 -21.96 14.28 4.96
N ASP A 352 -22.97 14.10 4.10
CA ASP A 352 -24.24 14.84 4.11
C ASP A 352 -24.97 14.78 5.46
N GLY A 353 -24.68 13.74 6.26
CA GLY A 353 -25.29 13.52 7.56
C GLY A 353 -24.56 14.13 8.76
N PHE A 354 -23.52 14.95 8.56
CA PHE A 354 -22.78 15.65 9.62
C PHE A 354 -22.82 17.18 9.43
N SER A 355 -23.12 17.94 10.49
CA SER A 355 -23.14 19.41 10.44
C SER A 355 -21.78 20.10 10.23
N SER A 356 -20.67 19.40 10.46
CA SER A 356 -19.30 19.84 10.14
C SER A 356 -18.38 18.63 10.10
N THR A 357 -17.43 18.58 9.16
CA THR A 357 -16.49 17.48 8.97
C THR A 357 -15.08 17.99 8.67
N PHE A 358 -14.06 17.26 9.11
CA PHE A 358 -12.66 17.64 8.92
C PHE A 358 -11.92 16.49 8.23
N ILE A 359 -11.27 16.77 7.10
CA ILE A 359 -10.49 15.80 6.33
C ILE A 359 -9.06 16.33 6.17
N ILE A 360 -8.08 15.51 6.56
CA ILE A 360 -6.65 15.83 6.44
C ILE A 360 -5.98 14.76 5.58
N LEU A 361 -5.49 15.15 4.39
CA LEU A 361 -4.79 14.29 3.45
C LEU A 361 -3.32 14.68 3.42
N ASP A 362 -2.45 13.85 4.00
CA ASP A 362 -1.01 14.09 4.02
C ASP A 362 -0.30 13.45 2.83
N ALA A 363 0.63 14.21 2.22
CA ALA A 363 1.51 13.79 1.14
C ALA A 363 0.78 13.28 -0.13
N LEU A 364 -0.23 14.02 -0.60
CA LEU A 364 -1.05 13.63 -1.77
C LEU A 364 -0.24 13.33 -3.04
N ASP A 365 0.97 13.88 -3.18
CA ASP A 365 1.91 13.56 -4.26
C ASP A 365 2.48 12.13 -4.21
N GLU A 366 2.43 11.44 -3.06
CA GLU A 366 2.79 10.02 -2.95
C GLU A 366 1.65 9.08 -3.43
N CYS A 367 0.49 9.64 -3.83
CA CYS A 367 -0.55 8.88 -4.54
C CYS A 367 -0.09 8.48 -5.95
N THR A 368 -0.41 7.26 -6.38
CA THR A 368 -0.16 6.75 -7.74
C THR A 368 -1.29 7.06 -8.73
N GLU A 369 -2.47 7.45 -8.24
CA GLU A 369 -3.66 7.77 -9.04
C GLU A 369 -3.95 9.28 -9.05
N ARG A 370 -2.89 10.10 -9.10
CA ARG A 370 -2.90 11.56 -8.88
C ARG A 370 -4.04 12.30 -9.58
N GLU A 371 -4.22 12.08 -10.88
CA GLU A 371 -5.29 12.72 -11.66
C GLU A 371 -6.69 12.44 -11.06
N LYS A 372 -6.98 11.19 -10.66
CA LYS A 372 -8.29 10.80 -10.12
C LYS A 372 -8.56 11.49 -8.78
N ILE A 373 -7.58 11.53 -7.87
CA ILE A 373 -7.74 12.18 -6.57
C ILE A 373 -7.76 13.70 -6.68
N LEU A 374 -7.00 14.28 -7.62
CA LEU A 374 -7.01 15.72 -7.90
C LEU A 374 -8.32 16.20 -8.54
N ASN A 375 -8.98 15.36 -9.35
CA ASN A 375 -10.33 15.62 -9.85
C ASN A 375 -11.38 15.51 -8.73
N TRP A 376 -11.27 14.50 -7.86
CA TRP A 376 -12.18 14.29 -6.73
C TRP A 376 -12.06 15.37 -5.65
N ALA A 377 -10.83 15.80 -5.30
CA ALA A 377 -10.61 16.92 -4.41
C ALA A 377 -11.22 18.22 -4.97
N GLU A 378 -11.09 18.45 -6.28
CA GLU A 378 -11.71 19.60 -6.95
C GLU A 378 -13.25 19.54 -6.93
N THR A 379 -13.88 18.37 -7.05
CA THR A 379 -15.34 18.27 -6.86
C THR A 379 -15.78 18.71 -5.47
N PHE A 380 -15.03 18.37 -4.40
CA PHE A 380 -15.33 18.85 -3.05
C PHE A 380 -15.13 20.37 -2.89
N ILE A 381 -14.08 20.94 -3.51
CA ILE A 381 -13.81 22.39 -3.48
C ILE A 381 -14.93 23.18 -4.19
N LEU A 382 -15.40 22.68 -5.34
CA LEU A 382 -16.48 23.30 -6.12
C LEU A 382 -17.85 23.14 -5.45
N GLN A 383 -18.12 21.99 -4.82
CA GLN A 383 -19.37 21.70 -4.12
C GLN A 383 -19.47 22.31 -2.70
N LYS A 384 -18.54 23.18 -2.29
CA LYS A 384 -18.51 23.82 -0.96
C LYS A 384 -19.81 24.51 -0.50
N ASN A 385 -20.69 24.91 -1.44
CA ASN A 385 -21.98 25.53 -1.15
C ASN A 385 -23.09 24.50 -0.84
N ILE A 386 -22.87 23.22 -1.16
CA ILE A 386 -23.75 22.07 -0.91
C ILE A 386 -23.22 21.30 0.31
N ASN A 387 -21.90 21.07 0.35
CA ASN A 387 -21.17 20.38 1.42
C ASN A 387 -20.96 21.31 2.64
N LEU A 388 -22.08 21.79 3.19
CA LEU A 388 -22.16 22.70 4.33
C LEU A 388 -21.44 22.11 5.55
N GLY A 389 -20.21 22.58 5.81
CA GLY A 389 -19.43 22.18 6.98
C GLY A 389 -18.13 21.41 6.72
N LEU A 390 -17.75 21.12 5.46
CA LEU A 390 -16.49 20.44 5.17
C LEU A 390 -15.26 21.37 5.28
N HIS A 391 -14.30 20.96 6.10
CA HIS A 391 -12.96 21.55 6.21
C HIS A 391 -11.92 20.55 5.67
N LEU A 392 -11.27 20.86 4.55
CA LEU A 392 -10.28 20.00 3.89
C LEU A 392 -8.88 20.64 3.94
N ILE A 393 -7.91 19.90 4.49
CA ILE A 393 -6.48 20.18 4.34
C ILE A 393 -5.84 19.10 3.47
N VAL A 394 -5.04 19.55 2.50
CA VAL A 394 -4.17 18.69 1.69
C VAL A 394 -2.73 19.16 1.86
N THR A 395 -1.81 18.27 2.21
CA THR A 395 -0.37 18.54 2.12
C THR A 395 0.22 17.87 0.90
N SER A 396 1.13 18.54 0.19
CA SER A 396 1.87 17.91 -0.91
C SER A 396 3.21 18.59 -1.23
N ARG A 397 4.00 17.98 -2.10
CA ARG A 397 5.01 18.71 -2.87
C ARG A 397 4.36 19.65 -3.91
N PRO A 398 5.00 20.79 -4.24
CA PRO A 398 4.54 21.71 -5.28
C PRO A 398 4.87 21.19 -6.69
N GLU A 399 4.46 19.96 -7.01
CA GLU A 399 4.57 19.37 -8.35
C GLU A 399 3.62 20.07 -9.33
N GLN A 400 3.94 20.05 -10.63
CA GLN A 400 3.29 20.94 -11.60
C GLN A 400 1.80 20.67 -11.78
N GLU A 401 1.39 19.40 -11.87
CA GLU A 401 -0.03 19.00 -11.97
C GLU A 401 -0.86 19.43 -10.74
N ILE A 402 -0.25 19.42 -9.55
CA ILE A 402 -0.91 19.83 -8.30
C ILE A 402 -0.99 21.36 -8.24
N LYS A 403 0.10 22.06 -8.59
CA LYS A 403 0.12 23.52 -8.75
C LYS A 403 -0.99 23.98 -9.68
N ASP A 404 -1.13 23.37 -10.86
CA ASP A 404 -2.02 23.89 -11.89
C ASP A 404 -3.51 23.81 -11.49
N LYS A 405 -3.89 22.86 -10.64
CA LYS A 405 -5.22 22.80 -10.01
C LYS A 405 -5.37 23.63 -8.72
N PHE A 406 -4.37 23.66 -7.84
CA PHE A 406 -4.54 24.24 -6.49
C PHE A 406 -4.02 25.67 -6.31
N LYS A 407 -3.24 26.23 -7.25
CA LYS A 407 -2.71 27.61 -7.19
C LYS A 407 -3.75 28.72 -7.08
N SER A 408 -4.99 28.46 -7.51
CA SER A 408 -6.14 29.38 -7.48
C SER A 408 -6.89 29.39 -6.14
N TYR A 409 -6.60 28.43 -5.26
CA TYR A 409 -7.23 28.32 -3.95
C TYR A 409 -6.27 28.73 -2.83
N HIS A 410 -6.79 28.84 -1.61
CA HIS A 410 -6.03 29.21 -0.43
C HIS A 410 -4.93 28.17 -0.14
N HIS A 411 -3.69 28.64 -0.05
CA HIS A 411 -2.51 27.78 0.07
C HIS A 411 -1.38 28.47 0.83
N LEU A 412 -0.50 27.67 1.44
CA LEU A 412 0.59 28.11 2.32
C LEU A 412 1.86 27.33 1.99
N ASP A 413 3.03 27.98 1.89
CA ASP A 413 4.32 27.27 1.83
C ASP A 413 4.87 27.00 3.22
N LEU A 414 5.15 25.72 3.49
CA LEU A 414 5.62 25.27 4.79
C LEU A 414 7.02 25.81 5.15
N VAL A 415 7.87 26.11 4.16
CA VAL A 415 9.24 26.61 4.40
C VAL A 415 9.26 28.12 4.53
N GLU A 416 8.47 28.82 3.71
CA GLU A 416 8.38 30.29 3.75
C GLU A 416 7.68 30.76 5.04
N GLU A 417 6.55 30.16 5.42
CA GLU A 417 5.75 30.65 6.57
C GLU A 417 6.15 30.08 7.94
N SER A 418 7.01 29.06 8.00
CA SER A 418 7.64 28.65 9.25
C SER A 418 8.89 29.46 9.59
N GLU A 419 9.41 30.26 8.65
CA GLU A 419 10.73 30.91 8.71
C GLU A 419 11.88 29.94 9.09
N ASN A 420 11.71 28.64 8.81
CA ASN A 420 12.55 27.54 9.30
C ASN A 420 12.63 27.39 10.84
N HIS A 421 11.76 28.02 11.64
CA HIS A 421 11.75 27.94 13.11
C HIS A 421 11.77 26.50 13.64
N ASP A 422 10.90 25.63 13.12
CA ASP A 422 10.85 24.21 13.51
C ASP A 422 12.15 23.46 13.15
N LEU A 423 12.84 23.87 12.08
CA LEU A 423 14.10 23.29 11.64
C LEU A 423 15.28 23.75 12.53
N VAL A 424 15.29 25.03 12.93
CA VAL A 424 16.24 25.56 13.92
C VAL A 424 16.09 24.80 15.24
N ALA A 425 14.86 24.69 15.75
CA ALA A 425 14.55 23.94 16.97
C ALA A 425 14.93 22.45 16.87
N TYR A 426 14.77 21.84 15.69
CA TYR A 426 15.25 20.47 15.43
C TYR A 426 16.77 20.35 15.49
N VAL A 427 17.53 21.25 14.85
CA VAL A 427 18.99 21.23 14.88
C VAL A 427 19.52 21.45 16.29
N ASP A 428 18.97 22.45 17.02
CA ASP A 428 19.32 22.71 18.41
C ASP A 428 19.04 21.49 19.30
N TYR A 429 17.85 20.87 19.17
CA TYR A 429 17.52 19.67 19.92
C TYR A 429 18.50 18.52 19.66
N GLN A 430 18.87 18.26 18.39
CA GLN A 430 19.81 17.19 18.06
C GLN A 430 21.21 17.45 18.62
N LEU A 431 21.74 18.68 18.50
CA LEU A 431 23.05 19.05 19.03
C LEU A 431 23.09 18.99 20.58
N GLN A 432 21.98 19.32 21.24
CA GLN A 432 21.88 19.34 22.70
C GLN A 432 21.59 17.96 23.31
N ASN A 433 20.97 17.01 22.59
CA ASN A 433 20.48 15.74 23.17
C ASN A 433 21.13 14.47 22.60
N ASP A 434 21.77 14.49 21.43
CA ASP A 434 22.49 13.32 20.89
C ASP A 434 23.91 13.22 21.49
N SER A 435 24.21 12.10 22.15
CA SER A 435 25.47 11.91 22.88
C SER A 435 26.72 11.81 21.99
N ASP A 436 26.58 11.46 20.71
CA ASP A 436 27.67 11.48 19.73
C ASP A 436 27.78 12.89 19.06
N LEU A 437 26.89 13.86 19.36
CA LEU A 437 27.00 15.29 18.98
C LEU A 437 27.34 16.24 20.14
N GLN A 438 26.95 15.92 21.37
CA GLN A 438 27.31 16.63 22.62
C GLN A 438 28.83 16.70 22.86
N LYS A 439 29.64 15.91 22.14
CA LYS A 439 31.11 15.90 22.21
C LYS A 439 31.77 17.18 21.69
N TRP A 440 31.03 18.06 21.02
CA TRP A 440 31.51 19.33 20.48
C TRP A 440 31.17 20.50 21.40
N ASP A 441 32.09 21.45 21.57
CA ASP A 441 31.82 22.70 22.32
C ASP A 441 30.86 23.63 21.58
N SER A 442 30.26 24.57 22.30
CA SER A 442 29.19 25.46 21.81
C SER A 442 29.58 26.27 20.57
N GLU A 443 30.84 26.71 20.43
CA GLU A 443 31.33 27.39 19.22
C GLU A 443 31.30 26.45 18.01
N THR A 444 31.71 25.19 18.21
CA THR A 444 31.70 24.15 17.18
C THR A 444 30.27 23.71 16.85
N GLN A 445 29.38 23.65 17.84
CA GLN A 445 27.95 23.34 17.63
C GLN A 445 27.25 24.45 16.84
N GLU A 446 27.52 25.72 17.13
CA GLU A 446 26.98 26.85 16.36
C GLU A 446 27.53 26.86 14.92
N GLN A 447 28.81 26.50 14.71
CA GLN A 447 29.38 26.31 13.37
C GLN A 447 28.69 25.17 12.58
N ILE A 448 28.33 24.05 13.24
CA ILE A 448 27.50 23.00 12.62
C ILE A 448 26.12 23.55 12.27
N LYS A 449 25.45 24.20 13.22
CA LYS A 449 24.09 24.74 13.09
C LYS A 449 23.96 25.70 11.91
N LEU A 450 24.79 26.75 11.90
CA LEU A 450 24.77 27.76 10.84
C LEU A 450 25.01 27.15 9.46
N LYS A 451 26.00 26.26 9.33
CA LYS A 451 26.35 25.64 8.04
C LYS A 451 25.28 24.68 7.53
N LEU A 452 24.61 23.94 8.42
CA LEU A 452 23.48 23.08 8.05
C LEU A 452 22.26 23.92 7.66
N LEU A 453 21.91 24.97 8.40
CA LEU A 453 20.76 25.82 8.09
C LEU A 453 20.93 26.58 6.77
N GLU A 454 22.15 27.05 6.46
CA GLU A 454 22.50 27.70 5.18
C GLU A 454 22.18 26.83 3.95
N GLN A 455 22.32 25.49 4.07
CA GLN A 455 22.19 24.56 2.95
C GLN A 455 20.96 23.64 3.02
N ALA A 456 20.22 23.65 4.13
CA ALA A 456 19.11 22.72 4.34
C ALA A 456 17.94 22.92 3.38
N ASP A 457 17.70 24.14 2.89
CA ASP A 457 16.60 24.46 1.98
C ASP A 457 15.22 23.95 2.47
N GLY A 458 14.99 24.07 3.80
CA GLY A 458 13.80 23.57 4.49
C GLY A 458 13.72 22.05 4.68
N MET A 459 14.71 21.27 4.25
CA MET A 459 14.68 19.80 4.27
C MET A 459 15.25 19.19 5.56
N PHE A 460 14.38 18.95 6.56
CA PHE A 460 14.71 18.17 7.76
C PHE A 460 15.39 16.83 7.42
N ARG A 461 14.96 16.14 6.36
CA ARG A 461 15.56 14.86 5.96
C ARG A 461 17.01 14.98 5.49
N TRP A 462 17.39 16.08 4.84
CA TRP A 462 18.79 16.32 4.46
C TRP A 462 19.63 16.59 5.71
N VAL A 463 19.15 17.48 6.59
CA VAL A 463 19.81 17.81 7.88
C VAL A 463 20.00 16.56 8.75
N ALA A 464 18.99 15.70 8.86
CA ALA A 464 19.06 14.45 9.62
C ALA A 464 20.12 13.48 9.07
N LEU A 465 20.33 13.44 7.74
CA LEU A 465 21.39 12.64 7.13
C LEU A 465 22.77 13.25 7.41
N GLN A 466 22.95 14.56 7.22
CA GLN A 466 24.23 15.23 7.51
C GLN A 466 24.61 15.11 8.98
N LEU A 467 23.68 15.31 9.91
CA LEU A 467 23.92 15.13 11.35
C LEU A 467 24.39 13.71 11.70
N ASN A 468 23.93 12.68 10.98
CA ASN A 468 24.40 11.31 11.17
C ASN A 468 25.82 11.09 10.60
N GLU A 469 26.20 11.73 9.50
CA GLU A 469 27.60 11.71 9.00
C GLU A 469 28.54 12.48 9.95
N LEU A 470 28.10 13.61 10.52
CA LEU A 470 28.88 14.41 11.47
C LEU A 470 29.07 13.71 12.85
N LYS A 471 28.22 12.73 13.22
CA LYS A 471 28.44 11.86 14.40
C LYS A 471 29.69 10.99 14.25
N GLU A 472 30.03 10.59 13.03
CA GLU A 472 31.22 9.77 12.74
C GLU A 472 32.53 10.56 12.74
N CYS A 473 32.49 11.90 12.66
CA CYS A 473 33.67 12.76 12.81
C CYS A 473 34.31 12.57 14.19
N ARG A 474 35.63 12.34 14.23
CA ARG A 474 36.39 12.06 15.46
C ARG A 474 37.27 13.21 15.92
N THR A 475 37.69 14.11 15.03
CA THR A 475 38.42 15.34 15.35
C THR A 475 37.73 16.58 14.78
N LYS A 476 38.03 17.76 15.33
CA LYS A 476 37.58 19.05 14.75
C LYS A 476 38.06 19.25 13.31
N THR A 477 39.19 18.64 12.93
CA THR A 477 39.73 18.71 11.56
C THR A 477 38.87 17.91 10.58
N ASP A 478 38.37 16.74 10.99
CA ASP A 478 37.47 15.92 10.16
C ASP A 478 36.12 16.62 10.00
N LEU A 479 35.60 17.16 11.11
CA LEU A 479 34.36 17.93 11.13
C LEU A 479 34.44 19.15 10.19
N LYS A 480 35.51 19.96 10.28
CA LYS A 480 35.69 21.13 9.40
C LYS A 480 35.87 20.77 7.93
N LYS A 481 36.39 19.58 7.61
CA LYS A 481 36.41 19.07 6.22
C LYS A 481 35.00 18.70 5.74
N GLN A 482 34.25 17.94 6.54
CA GLN A 482 32.88 17.55 6.17
C GLN A 482 31.95 18.76 6.03
N LEU A 483 32.02 19.74 6.95
CA LEU A 483 31.24 20.98 6.86
C LEU A 483 31.62 21.87 5.64
N ALA A 484 32.80 21.67 5.05
CA ALA A 484 33.23 22.37 3.83
C ALA A 484 32.87 21.61 2.54
N ASP A 485 32.58 20.31 2.64
CA ASP A 485 32.22 19.40 1.54
C ASP A 485 30.88 18.72 1.87
N LEU A 486 29.84 19.52 2.10
CA LEU A 486 28.46 19.04 2.30
C LEU A 486 27.73 18.87 0.96
N PRO A 487 26.90 17.82 0.79
CA PRO A 487 26.21 17.55 -0.46
C PRO A 487 25.09 18.56 -0.75
N GLN A 488 24.96 19.00 -2.00
CA GLN A 488 24.00 20.03 -2.43
C GLN A 488 22.51 19.60 -2.42
N GLY A 489 22.18 18.46 -1.81
CA GLY A 489 20.81 17.98 -1.63
C GLY A 489 20.72 16.47 -1.46
N LEU A 490 19.49 15.95 -1.43
CA LEU A 490 19.23 14.52 -1.19
C LEU A 490 19.87 13.62 -2.25
N GLY A 491 19.85 13.99 -3.54
CA GLY A 491 20.42 13.17 -4.62
C GLY A 491 21.93 12.92 -4.48
N GLU A 492 22.68 13.96 -4.12
CA GLU A 492 24.13 13.82 -3.87
C GLU A 492 24.41 13.12 -2.53
N THR A 493 23.56 13.33 -1.52
CA THR A 493 23.62 12.56 -0.26
C THR A 493 23.45 11.06 -0.54
N TYR A 494 22.50 10.68 -1.39
CA TYR A 494 22.31 9.28 -1.80
C TYR A 494 23.48 8.75 -2.66
N ASN A 495 24.10 9.57 -3.52
CA ASN A 495 25.34 9.18 -4.22
C ASN A 495 26.43 8.79 -3.20
N ARG A 496 26.67 9.64 -2.19
CA ARG A 496 27.67 9.41 -1.12
C ARG A 496 27.35 8.15 -0.32
N MET A 497 26.09 7.98 0.09
CA MET A 497 25.61 6.79 0.80
C MET A 497 25.80 5.50 -0.02
N LEU A 498 25.54 5.51 -1.33
CA LEU A 498 25.76 4.33 -2.20
C LEU A 498 27.26 4.02 -2.37
N LEU A 499 28.11 5.05 -2.54
CA LEU A 499 29.57 4.87 -2.63
C LEU A 499 30.18 4.36 -1.31
N GLY A 500 29.54 4.63 -0.16
CA GLY A 500 29.91 4.09 1.14
C GLY A 500 29.64 2.59 1.31
N ILE A 501 28.79 1.97 0.47
CA ILE A 501 28.54 0.53 0.51
C ILE A 501 29.79 -0.21 0.04
N LYS A 502 30.22 -1.22 0.80
CA LYS A 502 31.36 -2.07 0.45
C LYS A 502 31.07 -2.79 -0.87
N LYS A 503 32.01 -2.79 -1.81
CA LYS A 503 31.84 -3.40 -3.16
C LYS A 503 31.32 -4.85 -3.17
N LYS A 504 31.68 -5.65 -2.15
CA LYS A 504 31.20 -7.04 -2.02
C LYS A 504 29.71 -7.18 -1.66
N ASP A 505 29.11 -6.11 -1.14
CA ASP A 505 27.74 -6.06 -0.64
C ASP A 505 26.78 -5.37 -1.64
N HIS A 506 27.30 -4.86 -2.77
CA HIS A 506 26.54 -4.09 -3.77
C HIS A 506 25.37 -4.87 -4.39
N SER A 507 25.56 -6.16 -4.71
CA SER A 507 24.51 -7.03 -5.25
C SER A 507 23.37 -7.22 -4.24
N TYR A 508 23.70 -7.51 -2.99
CA TYR A 508 22.73 -7.71 -1.91
C TYR A 508 21.94 -6.43 -1.62
N VAL A 509 22.62 -5.29 -1.44
CA VAL A 509 21.93 -4.01 -1.18
C VAL A 509 21.05 -3.60 -2.36
N LYS A 510 21.50 -3.79 -3.61
CA LYS A 510 20.64 -3.54 -4.78
C LYS A 510 19.38 -4.41 -4.72
N LEU A 511 19.53 -5.70 -4.42
CA LEU A 511 18.40 -6.63 -4.36
C LEU A 511 17.42 -6.26 -3.23
N PHE A 512 17.92 -5.92 -2.04
CA PHE A 512 17.05 -5.50 -0.93
C PHE A 512 16.27 -4.22 -1.24
N LEU A 513 16.93 -3.20 -1.80
CA LEU A 513 16.28 -1.96 -2.22
C LEU A 513 15.28 -2.19 -3.36
N GLN A 514 15.55 -3.15 -4.24
CA GLN A 514 14.64 -3.57 -5.31
C GLN A 514 13.37 -4.22 -4.77
N TRP A 515 13.50 -5.16 -3.83
CA TRP A 515 12.37 -5.79 -3.15
C TRP A 515 11.55 -4.78 -2.33
N LEU A 516 12.20 -3.93 -1.53
CA LEU A 516 11.51 -2.89 -0.75
C LEU A 516 10.83 -1.82 -1.60
N SER A 517 11.26 -1.64 -2.85
CA SER A 517 10.61 -0.70 -3.78
C SER A 517 9.38 -1.28 -4.50
N PHE A 518 9.37 -2.59 -4.78
CA PHE A 518 8.42 -3.20 -5.75
C PHE A 518 7.72 -4.49 -5.29
N ALA A 519 7.90 -4.96 -4.06
CA ALA A 519 7.08 -6.03 -3.50
C ALA A 519 5.57 -5.66 -3.49
N VAL A 520 4.69 -6.66 -3.39
CA VAL A 520 3.23 -6.45 -3.34
C VAL A 520 2.76 -6.06 -1.93
N ARG A 521 3.48 -6.53 -0.91
CA ARG A 521 3.26 -6.22 0.51
C ARG A 521 4.61 -5.98 1.22
N PRO A 522 4.63 -5.26 2.36
CA PRO A 522 5.81 -5.17 3.20
C PRO A 522 6.34 -6.55 3.62
N LEU A 523 7.65 -6.57 3.88
CA LEU A 523 8.43 -7.78 4.15
C LEU A 523 8.99 -7.74 5.58
N ARG A 524 8.99 -8.87 6.26
CA ARG A 524 9.77 -9.05 7.50
C ARG A 524 11.26 -9.17 7.17
N LEU A 525 12.12 -8.88 8.14
CA LEU A 525 13.58 -8.98 8.00
C LEU A 525 14.04 -10.35 7.46
N MET A 526 13.44 -11.43 7.97
CA MET A 526 13.69 -12.82 7.55
C MET A 526 13.29 -13.11 6.09
N GLU A 527 12.17 -12.57 5.61
CA GLU A 527 11.72 -12.76 4.22
C GLU A 527 12.69 -12.06 3.27
N LEU A 528 13.09 -10.83 3.62
CA LEU A 528 14.02 -10.03 2.84
C LEU A 528 15.42 -10.66 2.80
N ALA A 529 15.92 -11.17 3.94
CA ALA A 529 17.22 -11.82 4.03
C ALA A 529 17.33 -13.08 3.15
N VAL A 530 16.27 -13.89 3.07
CA VAL A 530 16.23 -15.12 2.25
C VAL A 530 16.31 -14.83 0.75
N THR A 531 15.98 -13.61 0.29
CA THR A 531 15.99 -13.26 -1.15
C THR A 531 17.35 -13.43 -1.84
N VAL A 532 18.47 -13.32 -1.11
CA VAL A 532 19.83 -13.47 -1.67
C VAL A 532 20.26 -14.93 -1.89
N ALA A 533 19.52 -15.89 -1.33
CA ALA A 533 19.85 -17.31 -1.47
C ALA A 533 19.52 -17.86 -2.87
N VAL A 534 18.76 -17.13 -3.69
CA VAL A 534 18.55 -17.44 -5.12
C VAL A 534 19.70 -16.90 -5.96
N ASP A 535 20.45 -17.81 -6.57
CA ASP A 535 21.47 -17.52 -7.57
C ASP A 535 20.81 -17.22 -8.93
N LEU A 536 20.62 -15.93 -9.21
CA LEU A 536 20.11 -15.42 -10.49
C LEU A 536 21.07 -15.64 -11.68
N SER A 537 22.28 -16.14 -11.43
CA SER A 537 23.36 -16.32 -12.42
C SER A 537 23.74 -17.77 -12.70
N ALA A 538 23.03 -18.74 -12.11
CA ALA A 538 23.28 -20.16 -12.32
C ALA A 538 23.06 -20.59 -13.79
N GLU A 539 23.89 -21.53 -14.27
CA GLU A 539 23.94 -21.95 -15.68
C GLU A 539 22.60 -22.49 -16.21
N ASN A 540 21.81 -23.12 -15.34
CA ASN A 540 20.50 -23.71 -15.67
C ASN A 540 19.31 -22.74 -15.45
N GLY A 541 19.59 -21.44 -15.32
CA GLY A 541 18.64 -20.41 -14.90
C GLY A 541 18.52 -20.31 -13.37
N PRO A 542 17.76 -19.33 -12.84
CA PRO A 542 17.70 -19.02 -11.42
C PRO A 542 17.36 -20.22 -10.52
N GLU A 543 18.14 -20.38 -9.43
CA GLU A 543 18.12 -21.56 -8.55
C GLU A 543 18.30 -21.17 -7.08
N TYR A 544 17.55 -21.80 -6.16
CA TYR A 544 17.74 -21.62 -4.71
C TYR A 544 18.91 -22.46 -4.18
N LYS A 545 19.77 -21.87 -3.34
CA LYS A 545 20.92 -22.54 -2.72
C LYS A 545 21.01 -22.16 -1.25
N SER A 546 20.85 -23.14 -0.35
CA SER A 546 20.95 -22.94 1.11
C SER A 546 22.29 -22.33 1.54
N ASP A 547 23.37 -22.68 0.84
CA ASP A 547 24.72 -22.23 1.15
C ASP A 547 24.93 -20.72 0.86
N ASN A 548 23.99 -20.09 0.16
CA ASN A 548 23.94 -18.64 -0.07
C ASN A 548 23.13 -17.88 1.00
N GLU A 549 22.53 -18.56 1.99
CA GLU A 549 21.75 -17.91 3.05
C GLU A 549 22.62 -17.06 4.00
N LEU A 550 22.10 -15.88 4.38
CA LEU A 550 22.77 -15.00 5.35
C LEU A 550 22.82 -15.63 6.74
N GLN A 551 24.04 -15.91 7.21
CA GLN A 551 24.32 -16.49 8.53
C GLN A 551 23.87 -15.59 9.71
N ASP A 552 23.69 -14.29 9.46
CA ASP A 552 23.01 -13.36 10.37
C ASP A 552 22.07 -12.46 9.57
N ILE A 553 20.76 -12.60 9.76
CA ILE A 553 19.74 -11.77 9.10
C ILE A 553 19.88 -10.28 9.41
N ASN A 554 20.54 -9.91 10.52
CA ASN A 554 20.84 -8.52 10.86
C ASN A 554 21.90 -7.91 9.94
N ASP A 555 22.63 -8.70 9.14
CA ASP A 555 23.53 -8.13 8.12
C ASP A 555 22.75 -7.33 7.06
N VAL A 556 21.47 -7.62 6.80
CA VAL A 556 20.60 -6.77 5.96
C VAL A 556 20.52 -5.35 6.54
N LEU A 557 20.29 -5.23 7.85
CA LEU A 557 20.26 -3.94 8.56
C LEU A 557 21.64 -3.26 8.55
N LYS A 558 22.73 -4.02 8.74
CA LYS A 558 24.11 -3.48 8.74
C LYS A 558 24.58 -3.03 7.35
N MET A 559 24.08 -3.65 6.28
CA MET A 559 24.40 -3.28 4.89
C MET A 559 23.56 -2.10 4.39
N CYS A 560 22.32 -1.96 4.86
CA CYS A 560 21.34 -1.00 4.32
C CYS A 560 20.95 0.13 5.28
N SER A 561 21.59 0.26 6.44
CA SER A 561 21.15 1.07 7.60
C SER A 561 20.67 2.49 7.28
N SER A 562 21.36 3.23 6.42
CA SER A 562 21.00 4.60 6.05
C SER A 562 19.81 4.70 5.07
N PHE A 563 19.45 3.59 4.41
CA PHE A 563 18.40 3.52 3.40
C PHE A 563 17.10 2.90 3.91
N ILE A 564 17.11 2.00 4.90
CA ILE A 564 15.93 1.25 5.37
C ILE A 564 15.58 1.56 6.83
N MET A 565 14.38 1.19 7.25
CA MET A 565 13.95 1.22 8.64
C MET A 565 13.10 0.00 8.97
N GLU A 566 13.19 -0.49 10.21
CA GLU A 566 12.23 -1.43 10.77
C GLU A 566 11.09 -0.66 11.46
N SER A 567 9.86 -1.14 11.30
CA SER A 567 8.66 -0.56 11.92
C SER A 567 8.28 -1.32 13.20
N GLU A 568 7.45 -0.73 14.06
CA GLU A 568 6.92 -1.36 15.29
C GLU A 568 6.21 -2.71 15.03
N ALA A 569 5.77 -2.96 13.79
CA ALA A 569 5.13 -4.20 13.36
C ALA A 569 6.12 -5.30 12.87
N GLY A 570 7.43 -5.09 12.99
CA GLY A 570 8.45 -6.06 12.55
C GLY A 570 8.58 -6.22 11.03
N VAL A 571 8.10 -5.24 10.26
CA VAL A 571 8.30 -5.16 8.80
C VAL A 571 9.27 -4.04 8.44
N ILE A 572 10.09 -4.31 7.42
CA ILE A 572 11.10 -3.41 6.88
C ILE A 572 10.47 -2.53 5.80
N LYS A 573 10.77 -1.23 5.84
CA LYS A 573 10.40 -0.23 4.82
C LYS A 573 11.64 0.55 4.37
N LEU A 574 11.51 1.33 3.29
CA LEU A 574 12.49 2.36 2.98
C LEU A 574 12.42 3.47 4.04
N SER A 575 13.57 4.01 4.44
CA SER A 575 13.66 5.04 5.49
C SER A 575 13.06 6.40 5.08
N HIS A 576 12.80 6.63 3.79
CA HIS A 576 12.04 7.75 3.23
C HIS A 576 11.61 7.43 1.80
N PHE A 577 10.47 7.96 1.32
CA PHE A 577 9.97 7.67 -0.03
C PHE A 577 10.96 8.11 -1.12
N SER A 578 11.63 9.26 -0.91
CA SER A 578 12.64 9.78 -1.84
C SER A 578 13.84 8.86 -2.10
N VAL A 579 14.03 7.79 -1.33
CA VAL A 579 14.98 6.71 -1.68
C VAL A 579 14.50 5.96 -2.92
N LYS A 580 13.22 5.57 -2.98
CA LYS A 580 12.58 4.92 -4.13
C LYS A 580 12.63 5.82 -5.36
N GLU A 581 12.24 7.08 -5.18
CA GLU A 581 12.26 8.10 -6.24
C GLU A 581 13.66 8.29 -6.83
N TYR A 582 14.68 8.41 -5.97
CA TYR A 582 16.06 8.54 -6.40
C TYR A 582 16.53 7.31 -7.20
N LEU A 583 16.22 6.09 -6.73
CA LEU A 583 16.63 4.83 -7.38
C LEU A 583 15.98 4.63 -8.77
N ILE A 584 14.76 5.14 -8.98
CA ILE A 584 14.08 5.10 -10.29
C ILE A 584 14.35 6.32 -11.18
N SER A 585 15.02 7.36 -10.65
CA SER A 585 15.18 8.66 -11.34
C SER A 585 16.04 8.57 -12.60
N GLN A 586 15.83 9.50 -13.55
CA GLN A 586 16.75 9.69 -14.66
C GLN A 586 18.15 10.13 -14.18
N TYR A 587 18.25 10.80 -13.04
CA TYR A 587 19.51 11.27 -12.45
C TYR A 587 20.47 10.11 -12.11
N ILE A 588 19.97 9.01 -11.51
CA ILE A 588 20.80 7.83 -11.27
C ILE A 588 21.05 7.03 -12.55
N GLN A 589 20.08 6.99 -13.49
CA GLN A 589 20.20 6.28 -14.77
C GLN A 589 21.29 6.88 -15.67
N SER A 590 21.40 8.21 -15.74
CA SER A 590 22.41 8.92 -16.54
C SER A 590 23.71 9.18 -15.78
N HIS A 591 23.85 8.70 -14.54
CA HIS A 591 24.98 9.06 -13.69
C HIS A 591 26.32 8.56 -14.25
N ASN A 592 27.32 9.44 -14.28
CA ASN A 592 28.65 9.17 -14.88
C ASN A 592 29.36 7.97 -14.22
N MET A 593 29.35 7.91 -12.88
CA MET A 593 29.97 6.82 -12.14
C MET A 593 29.13 5.54 -12.25
N LYS A 594 29.69 4.51 -12.90
CA LYS A 594 29.03 3.19 -13.04
C LYS A 594 28.56 2.62 -11.69
N GLN A 595 29.37 2.74 -10.62
CA GLN A 595 29.03 2.22 -9.29
C GLN A 595 27.70 2.77 -8.73
N ILE A 596 27.32 4.00 -9.07
CA ILE A 596 26.04 4.60 -8.68
C ILE A 596 24.94 4.16 -9.66
N ARG A 597 25.22 4.27 -10.97
CA ARG A 597 24.26 3.88 -12.04
C ARG A 597 23.84 2.42 -11.95
N ASP A 598 24.72 1.52 -11.51
CA ASP A 598 24.43 0.11 -11.31
C ASP A 598 23.34 -0.13 -10.25
N PHE A 599 23.08 0.80 -9.30
CA PHE A 599 21.96 0.72 -8.36
C PHE A 599 20.61 1.17 -8.95
N SER A 600 20.59 1.75 -10.15
CA SER A 600 19.33 2.20 -10.76
C SER A 600 18.34 1.04 -10.95
N LEU A 601 17.07 1.35 -10.68
CA LEU A 601 15.95 0.42 -10.73
C LEU A 601 14.94 0.84 -11.81
N SER A 602 14.31 -0.17 -12.41
CA SER A 602 13.11 -0.04 -13.25
C SER A 602 12.02 -0.91 -12.64
N GLU A 603 10.80 -0.39 -12.46
CA GLU A 603 9.66 -1.16 -11.91
C GLU A 603 9.49 -2.50 -12.63
N GLN A 604 9.46 -2.45 -13.96
CA GLN A 604 9.25 -3.63 -14.80
C GLN A 604 10.38 -4.67 -14.68
N LEU A 605 11.65 -4.26 -14.73
CA LEU A 605 12.78 -5.18 -14.55
C LEU A 605 12.81 -5.76 -13.13
N SER A 606 12.35 -4.99 -12.14
CA SER A 606 12.29 -5.40 -10.74
C SER A 606 11.22 -6.45 -10.50
N HIS A 607 10.03 -6.28 -11.08
CA HIS A 607 9.03 -7.34 -11.10
C HIS A 607 9.52 -8.62 -11.79
N SER A 608 10.26 -8.53 -12.91
CA SER A 608 10.89 -9.72 -13.52
C SER A 608 11.91 -10.41 -12.60
N VAL A 609 12.72 -9.66 -11.83
CA VAL A 609 13.68 -10.23 -10.87
C VAL A 609 12.95 -10.87 -9.68
N ILE A 610 11.95 -10.19 -9.11
CA ILE A 610 11.17 -10.71 -7.99
C ILE A 610 10.40 -11.97 -8.40
N ALA A 611 9.83 -12.02 -9.61
CA ALA A 611 9.19 -13.21 -10.17
C ALA A 611 10.16 -14.40 -10.27
N GLN A 612 11.38 -14.17 -10.79
CA GLN A 612 12.42 -15.22 -10.89
C GLN A 612 12.79 -15.77 -9.50
N ILE A 613 12.96 -14.90 -8.50
CA ILE A 613 13.29 -15.33 -7.13
C ILE A 613 12.13 -16.10 -6.50
N CYS A 614 10.88 -15.64 -6.66
CA CYS A 614 9.72 -16.36 -6.13
C CYS A 614 9.58 -17.76 -6.75
N LEU A 615 9.74 -17.87 -8.07
CA LEU A 615 9.64 -19.15 -8.78
C LEU A 615 10.80 -20.10 -8.42
N ALA A 616 12.05 -19.61 -8.44
CA ALA A 616 13.23 -20.40 -8.04
C ALA A 616 13.15 -20.86 -6.58
N TYR A 617 12.59 -20.03 -5.69
CA TYR A 617 12.36 -20.39 -4.29
C TYR A 617 11.28 -21.48 -4.14
N LEU A 618 10.19 -21.42 -4.91
CA LEU A 618 9.14 -22.45 -4.90
C LEU A 618 9.61 -23.78 -5.50
N LEU A 619 10.46 -23.73 -6.54
CA LEU A 619 11.01 -24.92 -7.20
C LEU A 619 11.89 -25.79 -6.29
N GLN A 620 12.34 -25.30 -5.13
CA GLN A 620 13.09 -26.11 -4.16
C GLN A 620 12.23 -27.21 -3.50
N PHE A 621 10.90 -27.00 -3.39
CA PHE A 621 9.99 -27.86 -2.64
C PHE A 621 9.64 -29.13 -3.42
N THR A 622 10.64 -29.99 -3.61
CA THR A 622 10.58 -31.17 -4.49
C THR A 622 10.07 -32.45 -3.82
N THR A 623 9.53 -32.37 -2.60
CA THR A 623 8.98 -33.52 -1.89
C THR A 623 7.49 -33.36 -1.69
N CYS A 624 6.67 -34.31 -2.17
CA CYS A 624 5.22 -34.36 -1.97
C CYS A 624 4.82 -34.77 -0.54
N LYS A 625 5.47 -34.18 0.47
CA LYS A 625 5.09 -34.24 1.88
C LYS A 625 4.45 -32.90 2.23
N PRO A 626 3.35 -32.87 3.01
CA PRO A 626 2.78 -31.62 3.49
C PRO A 626 3.87 -30.78 4.17
N LEU A 627 3.95 -29.51 3.77
CA LEU A 627 4.87 -28.56 4.37
C LEU A 627 4.51 -28.33 5.85
N ASP A 628 5.53 -28.18 6.69
CA ASP A 628 5.33 -28.13 8.15
C ASP A 628 4.48 -26.92 8.57
N ILE A 629 3.77 -27.08 9.69
CA ILE A 629 2.82 -26.09 10.23
C ILE A 629 3.52 -24.75 10.53
N ASN A 630 4.85 -24.75 10.69
CA ASN A 630 5.69 -23.58 10.92
C ASN A 630 6.42 -23.06 9.67
N LEU A 631 5.75 -23.06 8.51
CA LEU A 631 6.23 -22.48 7.24
C LEU A 631 6.93 -21.11 7.39
N ASP A 632 6.36 -20.21 8.20
CA ASP A 632 6.92 -18.87 8.50
C ASP A 632 8.35 -18.90 9.08
N VAL A 633 8.79 -20.02 9.67
CA VAL A 633 10.11 -20.19 10.31
C VAL A 633 11.06 -21.03 9.45
N SER A 634 10.57 -22.13 8.88
CA SER A 634 11.39 -23.06 8.07
C SER A 634 11.54 -22.63 6.61
N SER A 635 10.66 -21.78 6.10
CA SER A 635 10.71 -21.28 4.72
C SER A 635 10.08 -19.88 4.60
N PRO A 636 10.69 -18.83 5.19
CA PRO A 636 10.03 -17.54 5.40
C PRO A 636 9.44 -16.90 4.13
N LEU A 637 10.10 -17.06 2.98
CA LEU A 637 9.65 -16.47 1.72
C LEU A 637 8.53 -17.28 1.02
N ALA A 638 8.25 -18.53 1.44
CA ALA A 638 7.37 -19.45 0.73
C ALA A 638 5.96 -18.89 0.51
N LYS A 639 5.37 -18.33 1.58
CA LYS A 639 4.03 -17.75 1.53
C LYS A 639 3.97 -16.54 0.59
N TYR A 640 4.90 -15.59 0.74
CA TYR A 640 4.99 -14.44 -0.17
C TYR A 640 5.13 -14.90 -1.63
N ALA A 641 6.04 -15.84 -1.89
CA ALA A 641 6.32 -16.33 -3.23
C ALA A 641 5.07 -16.97 -3.85
N ALA A 642 4.42 -17.88 -3.13
CA ALA A 642 3.23 -18.60 -3.58
C ALA A 642 2.03 -17.67 -3.86
N GLU A 643 1.84 -16.65 -3.02
CA GLU A 643 0.80 -15.62 -3.16
C GLU A 643 1.03 -14.67 -4.34
N ASN A 644 2.28 -14.25 -4.60
CA ASN A 644 2.55 -13.04 -5.38
C ASN A 644 3.29 -13.24 -6.71
N TRP A 645 3.85 -14.42 -7.00
CA TRP A 645 4.72 -14.59 -8.19
C TRP A 645 4.01 -14.27 -9.51
N ILE A 646 2.71 -14.56 -9.63
CA ILE A 646 1.89 -14.26 -10.83
C ILE A 646 1.81 -12.74 -11.06
N THR A 647 1.55 -11.97 -9.99
CA THR A 647 1.48 -10.50 -10.02
C THR A 647 2.81 -9.89 -10.49
N HIS A 648 3.94 -10.46 -10.05
CA HIS A 648 5.27 -10.06 -10.51
C HIS A 648 5.54 -10.46 -11.96
N ALA A 649 5.16 -11.67 -12.38
CA ALA A 649 5.30 -12.11 -13.76
C ALA A 649 4.56 -11.18 -14.73
N HIS A 650 3.27 -10.92 -14.50
CA HIS A 650 2.46 -10.01 -15.32
C HIS A 650 3.02 -8.59 -15.38
N SER A 651 3.54 -8.09 -14.26
CA SER A 651 4.14 -6.75 -14.19
C SER A 651 5.52 -6.69 -14.90
N GLY A 652 6.22 -7.83 -15.00
CA GLY A 652 7.53 -7.98 -15.63
C GLY A 652 7.51 -8.24 -17.15
N CYS A 653 6.48 -8.87 -17.72
CA CYS A 653 6.52 -9.44 -19.08
C CYS A 653 6.52 -8.45 -20.26
N LYS A 654 6.60 -7.12 -20.06
CA LYS A 654 6.65 -6.15 -21.19
C LYS A 654 8.00 -6.10 -21.95
N ASN A 655 9.02 -6.86 -21.54
CA ASN A 655 10.36 -6.84 -22.13
C ASN A 655 10.84 -8.27 -22.46
N LYS A 656 11.05 -8.53 -23.75
CA LYS A 656 11.20 -9.87 -24.35
C LYS A 656 12.32 -10.73 -23.75
N SER A 657 13.44 -10.12 -23.36
CA SER A 657 14.64 -10.88 -22.91
C SER A 657 14.55 -11.40 -21.48
N LEU A 658 13.89 -10.66 -20.58
CA LEU A 658 13.65 -11.13 -19.20
C LEU A 658 12.33 -11.92 -19.07
N SER A 659 11.39 -11.70 -20.00
CA SER A 659 10.18 -12.52 -20.10
C SER A 659 10.51 -14.00 -20.32
N SER A 660 11.50 -14.34 -21.16
CA SER A 660 11.85 -15.74 -21.42
C SER A 660 12.41 -16.48 -20.20
N SER A 661 13.18 -15.82 -19.33
CA SER A 661 13.65 -16.42 -18.06
C SER A 661 12.48 -16.70 -17.11
N VAL A 662 11.57 -15.73 -16.96
CA VAL A 662 10.35 -15.90 -16.16
C VAL A 662 9.49 -17.03 -16.73
N SER A 663 9.20 -17.02 -18.03
CA SER A 663 8.41 -18.07 -18.69
C SER A 663 9.06 -19.45 -18.60
N ALA A 664 10.39 -19.57 -18.64
CA ALA A 664 11.09 -20.84 -18.44
C ALA A 664 10.91 -21.38 -17.01
N LEU A 665 10.98 -20.53 -15.98
CA LEU A 665 10.73 -20.93 -14.59
C LEU A 665 9.24 -21.26 -14.33
N ILE A 666 8.32 -20.52 -14.96
CA ILE A 666 6.88 -20.84 -14.96
C ILE A 666 6.63 -22.22 -15.57
N MET A 667 7.27 -22.51 -16.71
CA MET A 667 7.15 -23.83 -17.35
C MET A 667 7.70 -24.94 -16.45
N LYS A 668 8.92 -24.81 -15.89
CA LYS A 668 9.45 -25.77 -14.89
C LYS A 668 8.42 -26.04 -13.77
N LEU A 669 7.87 -24.99 -13.15
CA LEU A 669 6.89 -25.12 -12.07
C LEU A 669 5.57 -25.79 -12.50
N LEU A 670 5.22 -25.78 -13.78
CA LEU A 670 4.00 -26.38 -14.33
C LEU A 670 4.21 -27.72 -15.04
N THR A 671 5.44 -28.10 -15.40
CA THR A 671 5.75 -29.36 -16.13
C THR A 671 6.61 -30.36 -15.38
N ASP A 672 7.41 -29.92 -14.41
CA ASP A 672 8.34 -30.83 -13.73
C ASP A 672 7.57 -31.74 -12.77
N ASP A 673 7.70 -33.06 -12.95
CA ASP A 673 7.07 -34.09 -12.10
C ASP A 673 7.84 -34.28 -10.78
N ASN A 674 8.15 -33.16 -10.13
CA ASN A 674 8.99 -33.06 -8.93
C ASN A 674 8.20 -32.60 -7.69
N GLY A 675 6.87 -32.43 -7.78
CA GLY A 675 6.03 -32.01 -6.65
C GLY A 675 6.06 -30.52 -6.29
N ALA A 676 6.92 -29.69 -6.88
CA ALA A 676 6.95 -28.25 -6.60
C ALA A 676 5.61 -27.56 -6.97
N PHE A 677 4.96 -28.01 -8.05
CA PHE A 677 3.60 -27.62 -8.41
C PHE A 677 2.58 -27.87 -7.28
N VAL A 678 2.62 -29.08 -6.70
CA VAL A 678 1.71 -29.49 -5.62
C VAL A 678 1.95 -28.65 -4.37
N ASN A 679 3.21 -28.50 -3.97
CA ASN A 679 3.59 -27.69 -2.82
C ASN A 679 3.20 -26.21 -2.99
N TRP A 680 3.37 -25.61 -4.18
CA TRP A 680 2.87 -24.27 -4.45
C TRP A 680 1.35 -24.15 -4.22
N VAL A 681 0.57 -25.08 -4.77
CA VAL A 681 -0.90 -25.10 -4.63
C VAL A 681 -1.34 -25.39 -3.18
N GLU A 682 -0.57 -26.16 -2.41
CA GLU A 682 -0.83 -26.38 -0.98
C GLU A 682 -0.52 -25.16 -0.11
N ILE A 683 0.56 -24.41 -0.40
CA ILE A 683 0.84 -23.12 0.27
C ILE A 683 -0.24 -22.09 -0.08
N TYR A 684 -0.60 -21.96 -1.36
CA TYR A 684 -1.58 -20.97 -1.82
C TYR A 684 -2.36 -21.44 -3.06
N ASN A 685 -3.60 -21.89 -2.83
CA ASN A 685 -4.51 -22.21 -3.92
C ASN A 685 -5.32 -20.98 -4.35
N ILE A 686 -4.94 -20.40 -5.49
CA ILE A 686 -5.60 -19.22 -6.09
C ILE A 686 -7.12 -19.35 -6.29
N SER A 687 -7.65 -20.57 -6.41
CA SER A 687 -9.11 -20.81 -6.54
C SER A 687 -9.84 -20.51 -5.23
N ARG A 688 -9.26 -20.98 -4.10
CA ARG A 688 -9.90 -20.95 -2.78
C ARG A 688 -9.97 -19.54 -2.20
N HIS A 689 -9.19 -18.58 -2.70
CA HIS A 689 -9.24 -17.18 -2.23
C HIS A 689 -10.60 -16.51 -2.53
N HIS A 690 -11.35 -17.00 -3.52
CA HIS A 690 -12.66 -16.45 -3.89
C HIS A 690 -13.84 -17.07 -3.12
N LEU A 691 -13.59 -18.10 -2.29
CA LEU A 691 -14.65 -18.84 -1.57
C LEU A 691 -14.36 -18.88 -0.06
N ASN A 692 -15.20 -18.22 0.74
CA ASN A 692 -15.11 -18.10 2.20
C ASN A 692 -15.40 -19.43 2.97
N GLN A 693 -14.93 -20.59 2.48
CA GLN A 693 -15.17 -21.90 3.10
C GLN A 693 -13.91 -22.78 3.10
N GLN A 694 -13.35 -23.05 4.28
CA GLN A 694 -12.26 -24.02 4.46
C GLN A 694 -12.77 -25.47 4.32
N LYS A 695 -13.00 -25.93 3.08
CA LYS A 695 -13.20 -27.35 2.79
C LYS A 695 -11.86 -28.04 2.56
N HIS A 696 -11.39 -28.78 3.55
CA HIS A 696 -10.24 -29.68 3.39
C HIS A 696 -10.62 -30.86 2.47
N GLY A 697 -9.69 -31.34 1.64
CA GLY A 697 -9.87 -32.55 0.82
C GLY A 697 -10.28 -32.34 -0.65
N VAL A 698 -10.23 -31.13 -1.20
CA VAL A 698 -10.43 -30.92 -2.66
C VAL A 698 -9.17 -31.32 -3.44
N GLU A 699 -9.35 -32.17 -4.45
CA GLU A 699 -8.30 -32.65 -5.37
C GLU A 699 -7.60 -31.49 -6.11
N ILE A 700 -6.27 -31.56 -6.21
CA ILE A 700 -5.47 -30.55 -6.92
C ILE A 700 -5.69 -30.70 -8.43
N ALA A 701 -6.28 -29.66 -9.04
CA ALA A 701 -6.53 -29.59 -10.48
C ALA A 701 -5.22 -29.70 -11.30
N LYS A 702 -5.35 -30.12 -12.57
CA LYS A 702 -4.19 -30.18 -13.48
C LYS A 702 -3.64 -28.78 -13.80
N GLN A 703 -2.35 -28.70 -14.11
CA GLN A 703 -1.57 -27.46 -14.20
C GLN A 703 -2.18 -26.42 -15.17
N ARG A 704 -2.84 -26.84 -16.24
CA ARG A 704 -3.55 -25.94 -17.17
C ARG A 704 -4.76 -25.22 -16.58
N TYR A 705 -5.45 -25.79 -15.60
CA TYR A 705 -6.52 -25.07 -14.89
C TYR A 705 -5.92 -23.84 -14.18
N TYR A 706 -4.79 -24.02 -13.49
CA TYR A 706 -4.09 -22.92 -12.81
C TYR A 706 -3.49 -21.92 -13.80
N ALA A 707 -2.84 -22.38 -14.87
CA ALA A 707 -2.33 -21.49 -15.93
C ALA A 707 -3.43 -20.66 -16.60
N SER A 708 -4.62 -21.25 -16.78
CA SER A 708 -5.78 -20.58 -17.37
C SER A 708 -6.42 -19.58 -16.43
N LEU A 709 -6.62 -19.95 -15.15
CA LEU A 709 -7.13 -19.04 -14.11
C LEU A 709 -6.18 -17.86 -13.87
N ALA A 710 -4.87 -18.12 -13.89
CA ALA A 710 -3.82 -17.14 -13.67
C ALA A 710 -3.49 -16.28 -14.90
N GLY A 711 -4.15 -16.46 -16.06
CA GLY A 711 -3.90 -15.63 -17.25
C GLY A 711 -2.58 -15.89 -17.97
N LEU A 712 -1.91 -17.02 -17.71
CA LEU A 712 -0.59 -17.33 -18.21
C LEU A 712 -0.65 -17.84 -19.66
N VAL A 713 -0.79 -16.90 -20.60
CA VAL A 713 -1.02 -17.19 -22.03
C VAL A 713 0.03 -18.13 -22.63
N GLU A 714 1.34 -17.80 -22.52
CA GLU A 714 2.42 -18.61 -23.10
C GLU A 714 2.45 -20.04 -22.54
N ALA A 715 2.31 -20.18 -21.22
CA ALA A 715 2.27 -21.49 -20.56
C ALA A 715 1.01 -22.29 -20.94
N SER A 716 -0.13 -21.61 -21.10
CA SER A 716 -1.37 -22.25 -21.54
C SER A 716 -1.27 -22.80 -22.95
N TYR A 717 -0.66 -22.06 -23.89
CA TYR A 717 -0.32 -22.58 -25.22
C TYR A 717 0.59 -23.83 -25.13
N ALA A 718 1.74 -23.71 -24.46
CA ALA A 718 2.74 -24.79 -24.39
C ALA A 718 2.16 -26.08 -23.78
N LEU A 719 1.41 -25.98 -22.68
CA LEU A 719 0.76 -27.13 -22.04
C LEU A 719 -0.37 -27.74 -22.90
N LEU A 720 -0.94 -27.01 -23.85
CA LEU A 720 -1.93 -27.54 -24.81
C LEU A 720 -1.28 -28.30 -25.97
N GLU A 721 -0.01 -28.05 -26.29
CA GLU A 721 0.75 -28.81 -27.30
C GLU A 721 1.22 -30.18 -26.77
N MET A 722 1.35 -30.33 -25.46
CA MET A 722 1.79 -31.57 -24.77
C MET A 722 0.75 -32.73 -24.80
N ARG A 723 -0.20 -32.73 -25.74
CA ARG A 723 -1.22 -33.79 -26.01
C ARG A 723 -2.12 -34.22 -24.82
N VAL A 724 -2.10 -33.50 -23.71
CA VAL A 724 -2.85 -33.85 -22.50
C VAL A 724 -4.29 -33.29 -22.56
N ASP A 725 -5.27 -33.98 -21.96
CA ASP A 725 -6.72 -33.75 -22.17
C ASP A 725 -7.16 -32.30 -21.89
N VAL A 726 -7.72 -31.64 -22.90
CA VAL A 726 -8.20 -30.24 -22.85
C VAL A 726 -9.43 -30.08 -21.94
N ASN A 727 -10.20 -31.15 -21.77
CA ASN A 727 -11.44 -31.19 -20.99
C ASN A 727 -11.25 -31.77 -19.57
N ALA A 728 -9.99 -31.95 -19.14
CA ALA A 728 -9.65 -32.54 -17.85
C ALA A 728 -10.31 -31.78 -16.69
N GLN A 729 -11.10 -32.51 -15.89
CA GLN A 729 -11.83 -31.92 -14.77
C GLN A 729 -10.95 -31.74 -13.53
N GLY A 730 -11.24 -30.70 -12.75
CA GLY A 730 -10.57 -30.39 -11.50
C GLY A 730 -10.72 -28.92 -11.11
N GLY A 731 -10.50 -28.62 -9.83
CA GLY A 731 -10.62 -27.26 -9.29
C GLY A 731 -12.07 -26.79 -9.13
N ASP A 732 -12.25 -25.61 -8.55
CA ASP A 732 -13.56 -25.13 -8.12
C ASP A 732 -14.45 -24.78 -9.34
N TYR A 733 -13.88 -24.10 -10.35
CA TYR A 733 -14.50 -23.89 -11.67
C TYR A 733 -14.52 -25.14 -12.58
N ARG A 734 -14.19 -26.32 -12.05
CA ARG A 734 -14.20 -27.67 -12.67
C ARG A 734 -13.39 -27.91 -13.95
N ASN A 735 -13.03 -26.92 -14.74
CA ASN A 735 -12.21 -27.08 -15.95
C ASN A 735 -11.48 -25.77 -16.31
N ALA A 736 -10.47 -25.89 -17.17
CA ALA A 736 -9.62 -24.76 -17.59
C ALA A 736 -10.38 -23.64 -18.34
N LEU A 737 -11.44 -23.98 -19.07
CA LEU A 737 -12.19 -23.01 -19.89
C LEU A 737 -13.09 -22.12 -19.04
N GLN A 738 -13.82 -22.66 -18.07
CA GLN A 738 -14.56 -21.83 -17.10
C GLN A 738 -13.61 -20.97 -16.27
N ALA A 739 -12.46 -21.52 -15.85
CA ALA A 739 -11.45 -20.76 -15.09
C ALA A 739 -10.83 -19.61 -15.91
N ALA A 740 -10.62 -19.79 -17.22
CA ALA A 740 -10.19 -18.72 -18.13
C ALA A 740 -11.26 -17.63 -18.30
N SER A 741 -12.54 -18.03 -18.43
CA SER A 741 -13.67 -17.08 -18.59
C SER A 741 -13.87 -16.21 -17.34
N TYR A 742 -13.93 -16.84 -16.16
CA TYR A 742 -14.03 -16.14 -14.87
C TYR A 742 -12.87 -15.15 -14.65
N GLY A 743 -11.66 -15.52 -15.05
CA GLY A 743 -10.49 -14.63 -15.01
C GLY A 743 -10.46 -13.53 -16.07
N GLY A 744 -11.42 -13.49 -17.00
CA GLY A 744 -11.48 -12.52 -18.10
C GLY A 744 -10.49 -12.76 -19.24
N HIS A 745 -9.85 -13.94 -19.29
CA HIS A 745 -8.69 -14.22 -20.14
C HIS A 745 -9.09 -14.60 -21.59
N GLU A 746 -9.68 -13.66 -22.33
CA GLU A 746 -10.25 -13.88 -23.68
C GLU A 746 -9.28 -14.60 -24.64
N ALA A 747 -7.97 -14.34 -24.55
CA ALA A 747 -6.96 -15.01 -25.34
C ALA A 747 -6.87 -16.52 -25.03
N ILE A 748 -6.93 -16.91 -23.77
CA ILE A 748 -6.88 -18.33 -23.35
C ILE A 748 -8.20 -19.03 -23.66
N VAL A 749 -9.34 -18.34 -23.47
CA VAL A 749 -10.68 -18.83 -23.83
C VAL A 749 -10.74 -19.25 -25.30
N LYS A 750 -10.27 -18.40 -26.22
CA LYS A 750 -10.20 -18.72 -27.67
C LYS A 750 -9.36 -19.96 -27.95
N VAL A 751 -8.15 -20.01 -27.42
CA VAL A 751 -7.20 -21.11 -27.66
C VAL A 751 -7.73 -22.44 -27.10
N LEU A 752 -8.37 -22.43 -25.93
CA LEU A 752 -9.02 -23.62 -25.39
C LEU A 752 -10.14 -24.12 -26.31
N ILE A 753 -10.99 -23.22 -26.81
CA ILE A 753 -12.07 -23.57 -27.77
C ILE A 753 -11.49 -24.11 -29.08
N GLU A 754 -10.47 -23.47 -29.65
CA GLU A 754 -9.76 -23.92 -30.86
C GLU A 754 -9.11 -25.32 -30.69
N LYS A 755 -8.70 -25.67 -29.46
CA LYS A 755 -8.16 -27.00 -29.12
C LYS A 755 -9.24 -28.01 -28.69
N GLY A 756 -10.53 -27.68 -28.79
CA GLY A 756 -11.64 -28.60 -28.53
C GLY A 756 -12.13 -28.65 -27.08
N ALA A 757 -11.99 -27.56 -26.32
CA ALA A 757 -12.64 -27.42 -25.03
C ALA A 757 -14.17 -27.36 -25.18
N ASN A 758 -14.88 -28.15 -24.40
CA ASN A 758 -16.33 -28.27 -24.44
C ASN A 758 -16.99 -27.05 -23.76
N VAL A 759 -17.40 -26.08 -24.55
CA VAL A 759 -18.17 -24.90 -24.10
C VAL A 759 -19.45 -25.25 -23.33
N ASN A 760 -20.02 -26.43 -23.56
CA ASN A 760 -21.22 -26.94 -22.90
C ASN A 760 -20.91 -27.85 -21.70
N ALA A 761 -19.65 -27.91 -21.23
CA ALA A 761 -19.26 -28.68 -20.06
C ALA A 761 -19.97 -28.17 -18.81
N LYS A 762 -20.93 -28.95 -18.30
CA LYS A 762 -21.68 -28.62 -17.09
C LYS A 762 -20.85 -28.90 -15.84
N GLY A 763 -20.79 -27.90 -14.96
CA GLY A 763 -19.98 -27.91 -13.74
C GLY A 763 -19.60 -26.50 -13.32
N GLY A 764 -18.85 -26.39 -12.22
CA GLY A 764 -18.48 -25.13 -11.58
C GLY A 764 -19.64 -24.51 -10.83
N ASP A 765 -19.35 -23.50 -10.02
CA ASP A 765 -20.38 -22.76 -9.27
C ASP A 765 -21.33 -21.99 -10.21
N TYR A 766 -20.86 -21.68 -11.43
CA TYR A 766 -21.62 -21.02 -12.50
C TYR A 766 -22.41 -21.98 -13.42
N GLY A 767 -22.22 -23.30 -13.29
CA GLY A 767 -22.94 -24.31 -14.06
C GLY A 767 -22.49 -24.50 -15.51
N ASN A 768 -22.11 -23.45 -16.25
CA ASN A 768 -21.48 -23.55 -17.59
C ASN A 768 -20.65 -22.30 -17.99
N VAL A 769 -19.89 -22.40 -19.08
CA VAL A 769 -18.92 -21.39 -19.56
C VAL A 769 -19.55 -20.06 -19.98
N LEU A 770 -20.82 -20.03 -20.39
CA LEU A 770 -21.55 -18.80 -20.74
C LEU A 770 -22.11 -18.06 -19.51
N GLN A 771 -21.96 -18.63 -18.31
CA GLN A 771 -22.41 -18.07 -17.04
C GLN A 771 -21.23 -17.71 -16.10
N ALA A 772 -19.99 -18.03 -16.51
CA ALA A 772 -18.74 -17.83 -15.78
C ALA A 772 -17.91 -16.71 -16.41
#